data_AF-A0A497D4Q2-F1
#
_entry.id   AF-A0A497D4Q2-F1
#
_cell.length_a   1.000
_cell.length_b   1.000
_cell.length_c   1.000
_cell.angle_alpha   90.00
_cell.angle_beta   90.00
_cell.angle_gamma   90.00
#
_symmetry.space_group_name_H-M   'P 1'
#
loop_
_entity.id
_entity.type
_entity.pdbx_description
1 polymer ?
#
loop_
_entity_poly.entity_id
_entity_poly.type
_entity_poly.pdbx_seq_one_letter_code
_entity_poly.pdbx_strand_id
1 'polypeptide(L)'
;YFNKRSIQDSTLYPESFYYRVDPFIFDSLSTFTTQGLAFEGTLSSAGIFPTISEPLVVTDDYSLGFEHRTPSEGYEIYGGKAQFSSVVRLSNNGFEGNGTLEYLTATTSSDRFLFYPDSLTGTGHYFVLDESPGVYDYPHLQGDSVDIHWAVDTNLMAVNQLYDPFILYHEPVLEGDIQLSPENLTGKGSFFFGQSEIISNNINFKFSELTADSADFYLRLKDNDTVVFRAKDYFARIDFQQKKGWFDNLTEHAFLEFPFNKYVSTLDEVEWIMDEDRLELRSALSADMEQLNKLTNEELIDSYYKGPEFISVHPGQDSLRFFAEKASYNLSSYTIDVDGVKMIRVADAAVFPGNEAVKIMRDAQMAPLLSAAVITDTITKYHHIYDAEVNIFSRHQFMASGYVDYTDRMGTEQPVYLSSISADNRGRTVGYGDISPEDIFFLSPEYFFSGQVSLVSDKKNYRFTGGYKINEECIGLVDNWVAFDQYLDPAHLFFSMTDTTQDMKGRRARFGLAYSEREKNFYPMVLQAKKDSADIVLIQASGQIDYDVDKNMFRVSSARRLKNGVLTDNLVALNNERCILEGDGILDLGLNFNVLKWNAAGTFRHLIIPDSTYINTVLSLAFHMDMYALNMMADSLRISYADNIDVSTGLFPLYLQKRMGPQRASEVMTDLSLYGQMRKIPVELAHTIMFTDLKLKWDPKTRSYLSYGKIGIGYIAGMAINKYVDGYMQIEMGRTGSGIHFFLKVSDDQWYFFSYKHGIMQVISSDNAFNEQIANLKQEKRVINPNSDTDYYEFVISTRRKSVDFVRKMEMLTRN
;
A
#
# COMPACT_ATOMS: atom_id res chain seq x y z
N TYR A 1 -18.28 -83.18 -36.04
CA TYR A 1 -19.49 -82.63 -36.70
C TYR A 1 -19.77 -81.22 -36.22
N PHE A 2 -19.93 -81.01 -34.91
CA PHE A 2 -20.25 -79.71 -34.30
C PHE A 2 -19.13 -78.65 -34.33
N ASN A 3 -17.87 -79.02 -34.57
CA ASN A 3 -16.74 -78.07 -34.67
C ASN A 3 -16.68 -77.23 -35.98
N LYS A 4 -17.77 -77.15 -36.75
CA LYS A 4 -17.73 -76.34 -37.98
C LYS A 4 -17.82 -74.86 -37.61
N ARG A 5 -17.06 -74.02 -38.30
CA ARG A 5 -17.14 -72.55 -38.14
C ARG A 5 -18.55 -71.98 -38.31
N SER A 6 -19.37 -72.60 -39.16
CA SER A 6 -20.76 -72.20 -39.39
C SER A 6 -21.73 -72.58 -38.27
N ILE A 7 -21.30 -73.40 -37.31
CA ILE A 7 -22.13 -73.87 -36.18
C ILE A 7 -21.85 -73.02 -34.95
N GLN A 8 -20.58 -73.00 -34.50
CA GLN A 8 -20.17 -72.21 -33.35
C GLN A 8 -18.65 -71.96 -33.40
N ASP A 9 -18.25 -71.06 -34.30
CA ASP A 9 -16.90 -70.47 -34.44
C ASP A 9 -15.67 -71.41 -34.50
N SER A 10 -15.87 -72.73 -34.54
CA SER A 10 -14.82 -73.78 -34.45
C SER A 10 -14.13 -73.90 -33.08
N THR A 11 -14.83 -73.58 -32.01
CA THR A 11 -14.35 -73.67 -30.61
C THR A 11 -14.72 -74.98 -29.92
N LEU A 12 -15.68 -75.75 -30.48
CA LEU A 12 -16.11 -77.05 -29.96
C LEU A 12 -15.19 -78.18 -30.43
N TYR A 13 -13.99 -78.29 -29.84
CA TYR A 13 -12.96 -79.25 -30.22
C TYR A 13 -13.42 -80.72 -30.11
N PRO A 14 -13.30 -81.55 -31.17
CA PRO A 14 -13.77 -82.94 -31.15
C PRO A 14 -13.14 -83.83 -30.08
N GLU A 15 -11.96 -83.46 -29.56
CA GLU A 15 -11.23 -84.20 -28.53
C GLU A 15 -11.94 -84.15 -27.16
N SER A 16 -12.68 -83.08 -26.88
CA SER A 16 -13.35 -82.84 -25.59
C SER A 16 -14.86 -82.66 -25.71
N PHE A 17 -15.33 -82.11 -26.84
CA PHE A 17 -16.73 -81.92 -27.19
C PHE A 17 -17.15 -82.90 -28.31
N TYR A 18 -17.78 -84.02 -27.93
CA TYR A 18 -18.24 -85.02 -28.90
C TYR A 18 -19.49 -85.76 -28.42
N TYR A 19 -20.31 -86.18 -29.39
CA TYR A 19 -21.42 -87.09 -29.16
C TYR A 19 -20.99 -88.51 -29.50
N ARG A 20 -21.12 -89.43 -28.53
CA ARG A 20 -20.84 -90.86 -28.72
C ARG A 20 -22.16 -91.58 -29.01
N VAL A 21 -22.32 -92.03 -30.24
CA VAL A 21 -23.48 -92.83 -30.68
C VAL A 21 -23.32 -94.27 -30.21
N ASP A 22 -24.37 -94.84 -29.62
CA ASP A 22 -24.44 -96.24 -29.23
C ASP A 22 -24.65 -97.16 -30.45
N PRO A 23 -24.26 -98.45 -30.40
CA PRO A 23 -24.48 -99.37 -31.52
C PRO A 23 -25.97 -99.48 -31.89
N PHE A 24 -26.30 -99.23 -33.15
CA PHE A 24 -27.68 -99.33 -33.69
C PHE A 24 -27.75 -100.27 -34.90
N ILE A 25 -28.95 -100.78 -35.19
CA ILE A 25 -29.23 -101.66 -36.34
C ILE A 25 -30.36 -101.03 -37.17
N PHE A 26 -30.13 -100.86 -38.47
CA PHE A 26 -31.19 -100.47 -39.42
C PHE A 26 -31.84 -101.71 -40.03
N ASP A 27 -33.15 -101.88 -39.84
CA ASP A 27 -33.90 -103.07 -40.33
C ASP A 27 -34.30 -102.97 -41.82
N SER A 28 -34.34 -101.77 -42.43
CA SER A 28 -34.60 -101.59 -43.88
C SER A 28 -34.16 -100.23 -44.43
N LEU A 29 -33.34 -100.23 -45.49
CA LEU A 29 -32.83 -99.02 -46.16
C LEU A 29 -33.80 -98.40 -47.20
N SER A 30 -34.88 -99.10 -47.55
CA SER A 30 -35.77 -98.74 -48.68
C SER A 30 -37.03 -97.95 -48.29
N THR A 31 -37.36 -97.81 -47.00
CA THR A 31 -38.56 -97.11 -46.49
C THR A 31 -38.29 -96.36 -45.19
N PHE A 32 -37.26 -95.50 -45.15
CA PHE A 32 -37.03 -94.64 -43.98
C PHE A 32 -37.67 -93.27 -44.17
N THR A 33 -38.34 -92.76 -43.12
CA THR A 33 -38.80 -91.38 -43.03
C THR A 33 -37.87 -90.62 -42.09
N THR A 34 -37.50 -89.39 -42.42
CA THR A 34 -36.58 -88.56 -41.63
C THR A 34 -37.11 -88.24 -40.23
N GLN A 35 -38.43 -88.33 -40.00
CA GLN A 35 -39.10 -88.09 -38.72
C GLN A 35 -38.89 -89.19 -37.67
N GLY A 36 -38.43 -90.39 -38.06
CA GLY A 36 -38.20 -91.52 -37.14
C GLY A 36 -36.73 -91.84 -36.85
N LEU A 37 -35.80 -90.99 -37.29
CA LEU A 37 -34.36 -91.24 -37.17
C LEU A 37 -33.85 -90.70 -35.81
N ALA A 38 -33.61 -91.61 -34.87
CA ALA A 38 -33.07 -91.31 -33.54
C ALA A 38 -31.79 -92.14 -33.31
N PHE A 39 -30.70 -91.48 -32.91
CA PHE A 39 -29.43 -92.12 -32.59
C PHE A 39 -29.15 -92.02 -31.09
N GLU A 40 -29.44 -93.10 -30.37
CA GLU A 40 -29.10 -93.23 -28.95
C GLU A 40 -27.61 -93.01 -28.69
N GLY A 41 -27.28 -92.41 -27.56
CA GLY A 41 -25.91 -92.06 -27.23
C GLY A 41 -25.80 -91.01 -26.13
N THR A 42 -24.59 -90.47 -25.98
CA THR A 42 -24.25 -89.53 -24.91
C THR A 42 -23.37 -88.39 -25.39
N LEU A 43 -23.65 -87.16 -24.97
CA LEU A 43 -22.80 -85.99 -25.20
C LEU A 43 -21.75 -85.85 -24.07
N SER A 44 -20.48 -85.79 -24.47
CA SER A 44 -19.41 -85.20 -23.65
C SER A 44 -19.25 -83.74 -24.06
N SER A 45 -19.57 -82.80 -23.17
CA SER A 45 -19.64 -81.36 -23.45
C SER A 45 -18.40 -80.60 -22.97
N ALA A 46 -17.20 -81.19 -23.07
CA ALA A 46 -15.94 -80.57 -22.66
C ALA A 46 -15.90 -80.04 -21.20
N GLY A 47 -16.68 -80.63 -20.29
CA GLY A 47 -16.76 -80.21 -18.89
C GLY A 47 -17.74 -79.05 -18.62
N ILE A 48 -18.47 -78.60 -19.65
CA ILE A 48 -19.53 -77.58 -19.50
C ILE A 48 -20.69 -78.16 -18.68
N PHE A 49 -21.26 -79.30 -19.10
CA PHE A 49 -22.33 -80.01 -18.38
C PHE A 49 -21.87 -81.41 -17.97
N PRO A 50 -22.54 -82.05 -16.98
CA PRO A 50 -22.50 -83.49 -16.81
C PRO A 50 -22.87 -84.22 -18.12
N THR A 51 -22.47 -85.48 -18.28
CA THR A 51 -22.79 -86.25 -19.49
C THR A 51 -24.30 -86.29 -19.74
N ILE A 52 -24.73 -85.77 -20.88
CA ILE A 52 -26.14 -85.74 -21.28
C ILE A 52 -26.45 -86.97 -22.11
N SER A 53 -27.47 -87.74 -21.72
CA SER A 53 -27.93 -88.94 -22.44
C SER A 53 -29.27 -88.62 -23.11
N GLU A 54 -29.22 -88.18 -24.36
CA GLU A 54 -30.40 -87.88 -25.18
C GLU A 54 -30.13 -88.31 -26.62
N PRO A 55 -31.09 -88.95 -27.31
CA PRO A 55 -30.89 -89.38 -28.69
C PRO A 55 -30.74 -88.20 -29.65
N LEU A 56 -29.79 -88.27 -30.60
CA LEU A 56 -29.73 -87.32 -31.70
C LEU A 56 -30.88 -87.56 -32.68
N VAL A 57 -31.70 -86.54 -32.88
CA VAL A 57 -32.82 -86.52 -33.81
C VAL A 57 -32.61 -85.43 -34.86
N VAL A 58 -33.38 -85.47 -35.95
CA VAL A 58 -33.42 -84.36 -36.92
C VAL A 58 -34.19 -83.19 -36.30
N THR A 59 -33.53 -82.07 -36.08
CA THR A 59 -34.10 -80.84 -35.49
C THR A 59 -34.73 -79.93 -36.56
N ASP A 60 -35.40 -78.85 -36.15
CA ASP A 60 -36.13 -77.93 -37.03
C ASP A 60 -35.25 -77.25 -38.11
N ASP A 61 -33.94 -77.15 -37.84
CA ASP A 61 -32.92 -76.63 -38.77
C ASP A 61 -32.35 -77.71 -39.72
N TYR A 62 -32.98 -78.90 -39.76
CA TYR A 62 -32.55 -80.09 -40.49
C TYR A 62 -31.15 -80.62 -40.10
N SER A 63 -30.62 -80.21 -38.93
CA SER A 63 -29.38 -80.75 -38.36
C SER A 63 -29.65 -81.98 -37.49
N LEU A 64 -28.59 -82.69 -37.11
CA LEU A 64 -28.67 -83.72 -36.08
C LEU A 64 -28.37 -83.07 -34.72
N GLY A 65 -29.35 -83.15 -33.82
CA GLY A 65 -29.32 -82.42 -32.55
C GLY A 65 -30.20 -83.07 -31.48
N PHE A 66 -30.28 -82.44 -30.32
CA PHE A 66 -31.20 -82.85 -29.25
C PHE A 66 -31.69 -81.65 -28.43
N GLU A 67 -32.79 -81.83 -27.72
CA GLU A 67 -33.27 -80.96 -26.64
C GLU A 67 -33.24 -81.77 -25.34
N HIS A 68 -32.63 -81.22 -24.29
CA HIS A 68 -32.58 -81.83 -22.96
C HIS A 68 -33.15 -80.86 -21.93
N ARG A 69 -33.97 -81.37 -21.00
CA ARG A 69 -34.45 -80.61 -19.84
C ARG A 69 -33.65 -80.96 -18.61
N THR A 70 -33.09 -79.96 -17.95
CA THR A 70 -32.37 -80.16 -16.69
C THR A 70 -33.35 -80.62 -15.60
N PRO A 71 -32.85 -81.25 -14.52
CA PRO A 71 -33.61 -81.43 -13.27
C PRO A 71 -34.12 -80.10 -12.71
N SER A 72 -35.07 -80.18 -11.77
CA SER A 72 -35.63 -79.00 -11.07
C SER A 72 -34.57 -78.20 -10.33
N GLU A 73 -33.59 -78.89 -9.76
CA GLU A 73 -32.42 -78.32 -9.12
C GLU A 73 -31.38 -77.81 -10.11
N GLY A 74 -31.52 -78.02 -11.41
CA GLY A 74 -30.52 -77.64 -12.42
C GLY A 74 -29.26 -78.52 -12.42
N TYR A 75 -28.33 -78.21 -13.31
CA TYR A 75 -27.01 -78.84 -13.36
C TYR A 75 -25.93 -77.89 -12.90
N GLU A 76 -24.98 -78.42 -12.12
CA GLU A 76 -23.67 -77.79 -11.94
C GLU A 76 -22.93 -77.78 -13.28
N ILE A 77 -22.54 -76.60 -13.74
CA ILE A 77 -21.82 -76.39 -14.98
C ILE A 77 -20.40 -75.88 -14.72
N TYR A 78 -19.51 -76.10 -15.69
CA TYR A 78 -18.10 -75.67 -15.63
C TYR A 78 -17.36 -76.12 -14.37
N GLY A 79 -17.56 -77.38 -13.96
CA GLY A 79 -16.92 -77.94 -12.76
C GLY A 79 -17.45 -77.37 -11.44
N GLY A 80 -18.73 -76.99 -11.38
CA GLY A 80 -19.39 -76.51 -10.17
C GLY A 80 -19.27 -75.01 -9.92
N LYS A 81 -18.82 -74.25 -10.92
CA LYS A 81 -18.66 -72.79 -10.81
C LYS A 81 -19.98 -72.04 -10.92
N ALA A 82 -20.97 -72.61 -11.61
CA ALA A 82 -22.30 -72.04 -11.79
C ALA A 82 -23.33 -73.18 -11.88
N GLN A 83 -24.60 -72.81 -11.80
CA GLN A 83 -25.73 -73.73 -11.94
C GLN A 83 -26.64 -73.26 -13.09
N PHE A 84 -27.02 -74.17 -13.98
CA PHE A 84 -27.93 -73.86 -15.08
C PHE A 84 -29.17 -74.75 -15.01
N SER A 85 -30.34 -74.14 -15.17
CA SER A 85 -31.63 -74.85 -15.18
C SER A 85 -32.49 -74.47 -16.38
N SER A 86 -33.41 -75.36 -16.77
CA SER A 86 -34.36 -75.31 -17.91
C SER A 86 -33.95 -76.18 -19.11
N VAL A 87 -33.71 -75.61 -20.30
CA VAL A 87 -33.60 -76.35 -21.56
C VAL A 87 -32.22 -76.13 -22.19
N VAL A 88 -31.54 -77.22 -22.53
CA VAL A 88 -30.28 -77.22 -23.28
C VAL A 88 -30.50 -77.85 -24.65
N ARG A 89 -29.93 -77.26 -25.70
CA ARG A 89 -30.08 -77.70 -27.08
C ARG A 89 -28.72 -77.80 -27.76
N LEU A 90 -28.58 -78.80 -28.63
CA LEU A 90 -27.45 -78.91 -29.54
C LEU A 90 -28.00 -79.00 -30.97
N SER A 91 -27.60 -78.09 -31.86
CA SER A 91 -28.02 -78.07 -33.27
C SER A 91 -26.94 -77.41 -34.16
N ASN A 92 -27.25 -77.07 -35.42
CA ASN A 92 -26.34 -76.25 -36.22
C ASN A 92 -26.27 -74.78 -35.75
N ASN A 93 -27.11 -74.35 -34.80
CA ASN A 93 -27.01 -73.02 -34.17
C ASN A 93 -26.01 -72.98 -33.00
N GLY A 94 -25.41 -74.12 -32.65
CA GLY A 94 -24.45 -74.26 -31.55
C GLY A 94 -24.99 -75.07 -30.38
N PHE A 95 -24.28 -74.98 -29.25
CA PHE A 95 -24.66 -75.54 -27.97
C PHE A 95 -25.28 -74.45 -27.09
N GLU A 96 -26.60 -74.45 -27.03
CA GLU A 96 -27.41 -73.33 -26.55
C GLU A 96 -28.24 -73.72 -25.32
N GLY A 97 -28.52 -72.73 -24.47
CA GLY A 97 -29.43 -72.88 -23.32
C GLY A 97 -30.52 -71.83 -23.33
N ASN A 98 -31.76 -72.22 -23.05
CA ASN A 98 -32.85 -71.30 -22.73
C ASN A 98 -33.25 -71.57 -21.28
N GLY A 99 -33.01 -70.61 -20.39
CA GLY A 99 -33.16 -70.87 -18.97
C GLY A 99 -32.55 -69.83 -18.05
N THR A 100 -32.20 -70.31 -16.85
CA THR A 100 -31.65 -69.50 -15.77
C THR A 100 -30.24 -69.98 -15.45
N LEU A 101 -29.32 -69.02 -15.36
CA LEU A 101 -27.93 -69.19 -14.94
C LEU A 101 -27.74 -68.55 -13.57
N GLU A 102 -27.26 -69.34 -12.61
CA GLU A 102 -26.88 -68.88 -11.27
C GLU A 102 -25.35 -68.94 -11.14
N TYR A 103 -24.72 -67.80 -10.89
CA TYR A 103 -23.26 -67.66 -10.72
C TYR A 103 -22.97 -66.74 -9.53
N LEU A 104 -22.24 -67.23 -8.53
CA LEU A 104 -22.08 -66.55 -7.23
C LEU A 104 -23.47 -66.28 -6.60
N THR A 105 -23.86 -65.02 -6.45
CA THR A 105 -25.21 -64.59 -6.05
C THR A 105 -25.99 -63.96 -7.21
N ALA A 106 -25.45 -64.02 -8.44
CA ALA A 106 -26.10 -63.50 -9.63
C ALA A 106 -27.03 -64.55 -10.24
N THR A 107 -28.27 -64.15 -10.48
CA THR A 107 -29.30 -64.91 -11.21
C THR A 107 -29.59 -64.20 -12.53
N THR A 108 -29.38 -64.91 -13.64
CA THR A 108 -29.63 -64.40 -15.00
C THR A 108 -30.62 -65.28 -15.72
N SER A 109 -31.70 -64.71 -16.27
CA SER A 109 -32.59 -65.41 -17.20
C SER A 109 -32.37 -64.95 -18.63
N SER A 110 -32.23 -65.90 -19.55
CA SER A 110 -32.05 -65.65 -20.99
C SER A 110 -32.79 -66.68 -21.84
N ASP A 111 -33.31 -66.20 -22.98
CA ASP A 111 -33.86 -67.07 -24.02
C ASP A 111 -32.78 -67.86 -24.75
N ARG A 112 -31.52 -67.40 -24.66
CA ARG A 112 -30.39 -67.92 -25.40
C ARG A 112 -29.05 -67.59 -24.72
N PHE A 113 -28.53 -68.55 -23.98
CA PHE A 113 -27.11 -68.67 -23.67
C PHE A 113 -26.40 -69.52 -24.73
N LEU A 114 -25.16 -69.18 -25.04
CA LEU A 114 -24.27 -69.94 -25.89
C LEU A 114 -23.07 -70.39 -25.06
N PHE A 115 -22.91 -71.71 -24.94
CA PHE A 115 -21.89 -72.30 -24.09
C PHE A 115 -20.65 -72.66 -24.89
N TYR A 116 -19.50 -72.12 -24.48
CA TYR A 116 -18.17 -72.49 -24.98
C TYR A 116 -17.40 -73.24 -23.89
N PRO A 117 -16.36 -74.02 -24.22
CA PRO A 117 -15.57 -74.72 -23.21
C PRO A 117 -14.89 -73.79 -22.18
N ASP A 118 -14.55 -72.57 -22.59
CA ASP A 118 -13.81 -71.57 -21.81
C ASP A 118 -14.67 -70.35 -21.38
N SER A 119 -15.89 -70.22 -21.93
CA SER A 119 -16.71 -69.04 -21.77
C SER A 119 -18.20 -69.29 -21.99
N LEU A 120 -19.03 -68.35 -21.56
CA LEU A 120 -20.46 -68.33 -21.79
C LEU A 120 -20.87 -66.93 -22.27
N THR A 121 -21.71 -66.87 -23.30
CA THR A 121 -22.33 -65.60 -23.74
C THR A 121 -23.84 -65.69 -23.71
N GLY A 122 -24.52 -64.57 -23.54
CA GLY A 122 -25.97 -64.52 -23.64
C GLY A 122 -26.53 -63.12 -23.47
N THR A 123 -27.77 -62.95 -23.90
CA THR A 123 -28.52 -61.71 -23.68
C THR A 123 -29.56 -61.97 -22.60
N GLY A 124 -29.33 -61.43 -21.40
CA GLY A 124 -30.24 -61.54 -20.27
C GLY A 124 -31.35 -60.52 -20.37
N HIS A 125 -32.59 -60.95 -20.16
CA HIS A 125 -33.76 -60.07 -19.98
C HIS A 125 -34.18 -59.95 -18.51
N TYR A 126 -33.34 -60.50 -17.61
CA TYR A 126 -33.41 -60.34 -16.17
C TYR A 126 -32.04 -60.71 -15.58
N PHE A 127 -31.41 -59.77 -14.89
CA PHE A 127 -30.15 -59.98 -14.17
C PHE A 127 -30.28 -59.38 -12.76
N VAL A 128 -30.12 -60.21 -11.73
CA VAL A 128 -30.12 -59.75 -10.34
C VAL A 128 -28.94 -60.37 -9.61
N LEU A 129 -28.16 -59.54 -8.93
CA LEU A 129 -27.11 -59.93 -8.00
C LEU A 129 -27.61 -59.64 -6.59
N ASP A 130 -27.88 -60.68 -5.81
CA ASP A 130 -28.31 -60.53 -4.42
C ASP A 130 -27.14 -60.19 -3.51
N GLU A 131 -27.41 -59.34 -2.51
CA GLU A 131 -26.44 -58.98 -1.47
C GLU A 131 -26.14 -60.18 -0.54
N SER A 132 -24.86 -60.44 -0.27
CA SER A 132 -24.43 -61.52 0.63
C SER A 132 -23.15 -61.16 1.38
N PRO A 133 -23.17 -60.13 2.26
CA PRO A 133 -21.98 -59.56 2.88
C PRO A 133 -21.15 -60.56 3.72
N GLY A 134 -21.74 -61.72 4.09
CA GLY A 134 -21.04 -62.80 4.80
C GLY A 134 -20.20 -63.70 3.90
N VAL A 135 -20.38 -63.65 2.57
CA VAL A 135 -19.69 -64.48 1.58
C VAL A 135 -18.97 -63.63 0.55
N TYR A 136 -19.65 -62.62 0.00
CA TYR A 136 -19.14 -61.70 -1.00
C TYR A 136 -19.47 -60.25 -0.63
N ASP A 137 -18.52 -59.34 -0.82
CA ASP A 137 -18.70 -57.92 -0.52
C ASP A 137 -19.29 -57.18 -1.73
N TYR A 138 -20.51 -57.54 -2.13
CA TYR A 138 -21.24 -56.91 -3.24
C TYR A 138 -22.53 -56.26 -2.76
N PRO A 139 -22.97 -55.15 -3.38
CA PRO A 139 -24.32 -54.63 -3.19
C PRO A 139 -25.33 -55.44 -3.98
N HIS A 140 -26.62 -55.21 -3.69
CA HIS A 140 -27.67 -55.56 -4.62
C HIS A 140 -27.49 -54.83 -5.95
N LEU A 141 -27.58 -55.55 -7.07
CA LEU A 141 -27.56 -54.99 -8.43
C LEU A 141 -28.65 -55.63 -9.29
N GLN A 142 -29.42 -54.81 -10.00
CA GLN A 142 -30.41 -55.24 -10.98
C GLN A 142 -30.13 -54.65 -12.36
N GLY A 143 -30.24 -55.48 -13.40
CA GLY A 143 -30.24 -55.06 -14.79
C GLY A 143 -31.36 -55.75 -15.56
N ASP A 144 -32.16 -54.96 -16.30
CA ASP A 144 -33.32 -55.50 -17.02
C ASP A 144 -32.90 -56.14 -18.36
N SER A 145 -32.12 -55.44 -19.19
CA SER A 145 -31.63 -55.98 -20.48
C SER A 145 -30.11 -55.85 -20.57
N VAL A 146 -29.41 -56.97 -20.49
CA VAL A 146 -27.95 -57.02 -20.38
C VAL A 146 -27.33 -57.98 -21.38
N ASP A 147 -26.17 -57.62 -21.91
CA ASP A 147 -25.27 -58.52 -22.62
C ASP A 147 -24.25 -59.08 -21.64
N ILE A 148 -24.13 -60.41 -21.58
CA ILE A 148 -23.29 -61.11 -20.62
C ILE A 148 -22.22 -61.89 -21.38
N HIS A 149 -20.98 -61.72 -20.95
CA HIS A 149 -19.85 -62.54 -21.34
C HIS A 149 -19.10 -62.99 -20.10
N TRP A 150 -19.15 -64.29 -19.81
CA TRP A 150 -18.46 -64.89 -18.68
C TRP A 150 -17.26 -65.70 -19.17
N ALA A 151 -16.06 -65.24 -18.81
CA ALA A 151 -14.81 -65.98 -19.03
C ALA A 151 -14.59 -66.93 -17.84
N VAL A 152 -14.82 -68.22 -18.07
CA VAL A 152 -14.83 -69.24 -17.01
C VAL A 152 -13.45 -69.46 -16.43
N ASP A 153 -12.39 -69.36 -17.23
CA ASP A 153 -11.01 -69.57 -16.76
C ASP A 153 -10.56 -68.53 -15.72
N THR A 154 -10.96 -67.27 -15.91
CA THR A 154 -10.63 -66.16 -15.01
C THR A 154 -11.73 -65.86 -14.00
N ASN A 155 -12.88 -66.53 -14.08
CA ASN A 155 -14.09 -66.26 -13.30
C ASN A 155 -14.57 -64.80 -13.42
N LEU A 156 -14.34 -64.16 -14.58
CA LEU A 156 -14.73 -62.77 -14.81
C LEU A 156 -15.99 -62.73 -15.69
N MET A 157 -17.08 -62.18 -15.15
CA MET A 157 -18.32 -61.95 -15.87
C MET A 157 -18.45 -60.47 -16.20
N ALA A 158 -18.34 -60.12 -17.48
CA ALA A 158 -18.66 -58.79 -17.99
C ALA A 158 -20.16 -58.71 -18.27
N VAL A 159 -20.81 -57.69 -17.73
CA VAL A 159 -22.24 -57.43 -17.88
C VAL A 159 -22.39 -56.01 -18.40
N ASN A 160 -22.83 -55.86 -19.64
CA ASN A 160 -23.02 -54.56 -20.28
C ASN A 160 -24.51 -54.27 -20.41
N GLN A 161 -24.94 -53.07 -20.04
CA GLN A 161 -26.33 -52.67 -20.24
C GLN A 161 -26.64 -52.48 -21.73
N LEU A 162 -27.85 -52.83 -22.16
CA LEU A 162 -28.29 -52.63 -23.56
C LEU A 162 -29.17 -51.40 -23.73
N TYR A 163 -30.12 -51.19 -22.80
CA TYR A 163 -31.11 -50.12 -22.89
C TYR A 163 -31.20 -49.36 -21.58
N ASP A 164 -31.60 -50.05 -20.51
CA ASP A 164 -31.83 -49.47 -19.20
C ASP A 164 -30.57 -49.53 -18.33
N PRO A 165 -30.30 -48.49 -17.53
CA PRO A 165 -29.19 -48.48 -16.58
C PRO A 165 -29.28 -49.57 -15.50
N PHE A 166 -28.15 -49.91 -14.88
CA PHE A 166 -28.15 -50.80 -13.72
C PHE A 166 -28.68 -50.08 -12.48
N ILE A 167 -29.51 -50.75 -11.68
CA ILE A 167 -29.95 -50.26 -10.36
C ILE A 167 -29.10 -50.95 -9.29
N LEU A 168 -28.31 -50.18 -8.54
CA LEU A 168 -27.49 -50.67 -7.43
C LEU A 168 -28.02 -50.14 -6.11
N TYR A 169 -27.73 -50.81 -5.00
CA TYR A 169 -28.17 -50.39 -3.65
C TYR A 169 -29.69 -50.08 -3.57
N HIS A 170 -30.50 -50.77 -4.37
CA HIS A 170 -31.96 -50.66 -4.50
C HIS A 170 -32.53 -49.40 -5.19
N GLU A 171 -31.79 -48.30 -5.31
CA GLU A 171 -32.29 -47.05 -5.91
C GLU A 171 -31.24 -46.33 -6.78
N PRO A 172 -29.97 -46.14 -6.34
CA PRO A 172 -28.92 -45.59 -7.19
C PRO A 172 -28.77 -46.29 -8.54
N VAL A 173 -28.30 -45.54 -9.53
CA VAL A 173 -28.26 -45.98 -10.92
C VAL A 173 -26.85 -45.86 -11.49
N LEU A 174 -26.35 -46.90 -12.18
CA LEU A 174 -25.14 -46.84 -12.98
C LEU A 174 -25.49 -46.88 -14.47
N GLU A 175 -25.10 -45.84 -15.20
CA GLU A 175 -25.02 -45.86 -16.65
C GLU A 175 -23.61 -46.28 -17.07
N GLY A 176 -23.44 -47.55 -17.44
CA GLY A 176 -22.11 -48.07 -17.71
C GLY A 176 -22.03 -49.59 -17.88
N ASP A 177 -20.84 -50.12 -17.63
CA ASP A 177 -20.56 -51.55 -17.69
C ASP A 177 -20.12 -52.06 -16.32
N ILE A 178 -20.41 -53.34 -16.06
CA ILE A 178 -20.12 -54.03 -14.80
C ILE A 178 -19.20 -55.23 -15.08
N GLN A 179 -18.28 -55.48 -14.15
CA GLN A 179 -17.46 -56.68 -14.09
C GLN A 179 -17.63 -57.34 -12.72
N LEU A 180 -18.12 -58.58 -12.74
CA LEU A 180 -18.35 -59.40 -11.56
C LEU A 180 -17.31 -60.53 -11.50
N SER A 181 -16.60 -60.64 -10.38
CA SER A 181 -15.70 -61.74 -10.06
C SER A 181 -15.98 -62.25 -8.64
N PRO A 182 -15.32 -63.32 -8.14
CA PRO A 182 -15.41 -63.72 -6.73
C PRO A 182 -14.71 -62.77 -5.75
N GLU A 183 -13.89 -61.83 -6.23
CA GLU A 183 -13.10 -60.92 -5.39
C GLU A 183 -13.72 -59.52 -5.27
N ASN A 184 -14.36 -59.03 -6.34
CA ASN A 184 -14.90 -57.68 -6.41
C ASN A 184 -16.02 -57.57 -7.45
N LEU A 185 -16.82 -56.50 -7.29
CA LEU A 185 -17.73 -55.98 -8.28
C LEU A 185 -17.22 -54.60 -8.71
N THR A 186 -16.74 -54.48 -9.95
CA THR A 186 -16.28 -53.21 -10.48
C THR A 186 -17.20 -52.72 -11.59
N GLY A 187 -17.23 -51.41 -11.80
CA GLY A 187 -17.93 -50.81 -12.92
C GLY A 187 -17.20 -49.59 -13.47
N LYS A 188 -17.63 -49.17 -14.65
CA LYS A 188 -17.14 -47.95 -15.31
C LYS A 188 -18.33 -47.20 -15.90
N GLY A 189 -18.34 -45.88 -15.77
CA GLY A 189 -19.44 -45.04 -16.27
C GLY A 189 -19.83 -43.94 -15.29
N SER A 190 -21.10 -43.51 -15.40
CA SER A 190 -21.71 -42.49 -14.53
C SER A 190 -22.62 -43.15 -13.51
N PHE A 191 -22.28 -43.02 -12.22
CA PHE A 191 -23.06 -43.52 -11.10
C PHE A 191 -23.83 -42.39 -10.42
N PHE A 192 -25.15 -42.47 -10.44
CA PHE A 192 -26.08 -41.48 -9.92
C PHE A 192 -26.71 -41.94 -8.60
N PHE A 193 -26.65 -41.11 -7.56
CA PHE A 193 -27.29 -41.39 -6.28
C PHE A 193 -27.76 -40.09 -5.62
N GLY A 194 -29.02 -40.04 -5.19
CA GLY A 194 -29.59 -38.83 -4.59
C GLY A 194 -29.45 -37.60 -5.50
N GLN A 195 -28.67 -36.60 -5.06
CA GLN A 195 -28.36 -35.38 -5.83
C GLN A 195 -26.95 -35.39 -6.42
N SER A 196 -26.32 -36.56 -6.49
CA SER A 196 -24.90 -36.72 -6.77
C SER A 196 -24.64 -37.61 -7.98
N GLU A 197 -23.53 -37.35 -8.66
CA GLU A 197 -23.00 -38.17 -9.74
C GLU A 197 -21.50 -38.40 -9.55
N ILE A 198 -21.06 -39.63 -9.76
CA ILE A 198 -19.66 -40.03 -9.81
C ILE A 198 -19.37 -40.58 -11.20
N ILE A 199 -18.43 -39.96 -11.90
CA ILE A 199 -17.96 -40.43 -13.21
C ILE A 199 -16.56 -41.02 -13.03
N SER A 200 -16.38 -42.30 -13.34
CA SER A 200 -15.06 -42.94 -13.30
C SER A 200 -14.95 -44.13 -14.26
N ASN A 201 -13.71 -44.43 -14.66
CA ASN A 201 -13.39 -45.65 -15.41
C ASN A 201 -13.20 -46.87 -14.51
N ASN A 202 -13.13 -46.68 -13.18
CA ASN A 202 -12.96 -47.77 -12.22
C ASN A 202 -13.65 -47.41 -10.90
N ILE A 203 -14.88 -47.89 -10.73
CA ILE A 203 -15.66 -47.82 -9.49
C ILE A 203 -15.67 -49.23 -8.90
N ASN A 204 -15.22 -49.38 -7.67
CA ASN A 204 -15.34 -50.62 -6.90
C ASN A 204 -16.56 -50.51 -5.99
N PHE A 205 -17.55 -51.38 -6.22
CA PHE A 205 -18.79 -51.42 -5.47
C PHE A 205 -18.72 -52.50 -4.39
N LYS A 206 -18.99 -52.11 -3.14
CA LYS A 206 -19.08 -53.00 -1.98
C LYS A 206 -20.50 -53.00 -1.41
N PHE A 207 -20.76 -53.84 -0.42
CA PHE A 207 -22.08 -54.01 0.18
C PHE A 207 -22.76 -52.68 0.60
N SER A 208 -22.01 -51.76 1.23
CA SER A 208 -22.56 -50.49 1.73
C SER A 208 -21.73 -49.25 1.39
N GLU A 209 -20.65 -49.42 0.63
CA GLU A 209 -19.77 -48.34 0.21
C GLU A 209 -19.32 -48.52 -1.24
N LEU A 210 -18.82 -47.46 -1.84
CA LEU A 210 -18.10 -47.52 -3.11
C LEU A 210 -16.80 -46.72 -3.00
N THR A 211 -15.83 -47.09 -3.83
CA THR A 211 -14.57 -46.35 -3.99
C THR A 211 -14.23 -46.18 -5.46
N ALA A 212 -13.68 -45.04 -5.86
CA ALA A 212 -13.19 -44.79 -7.20
C ALA A 212 -11.84 -44.04 -7.15
N ASP A 213 -10.81 -44.58 -7.81
CA ASP A 213 -9.44 -44.07 -7.69
C ASP A 213 -9.24 -42.70 -8.37
N SER A 214 -9.99 -42.46 -9.44
CA SER A 214 -9.98 -41.20 -10.18
C SER A 214 -11.40 -40.91 -10.63
N ALA A 215 -12.06 -40.00 -9.94
CA ALA A 215 -13.47 -39.67 -10.13
C ALA A 215 -13.69 -38.17 -10.32
N ASP A 216 -14.62 -37.85 -11.22
CA ASP A 216 -15.28 -36.56 -11.25
C ASP A 216 -16.59 -36.70 -10.45
N PHE A 217 -16.66 -36.03 -9.31
CA PHE A 217 -17.85 -35.95 -8.47
C PHE A 217 -18.60 -34.65 -8.71
N TYR A 218 -19.91 -34.75 -8.86
CA TYR A 218 -20.82 -33.62 -8.99
C TYR A 218 -21.91 -33.71 -7.92
N LEU A 219 -22.15 -32.60 -7.22
CA LEU A 219 -23.30 -32.42 -6.36
C LEU A 219 -24.23 -31.38 -6.98
N ARG A 220 -25.51 -31.71 -7.10
CA ARG A 220 -26.55 -30.88 -7.74
C ARG A 220 -27.60 -30.42 -6.73
N LEU A 221 -28.46 -29.50 -7.15
CA LEU A 221 -29.64 -29.12 -6.39
C LEU A 221 -30.70 -30.23 -6.42
N LYS A 222 -31.54 -30.28 -5.37
CA LYS A 222 -32.66 -31.22 -5.30
C LYS A 222 -33.73 -30.98 -6.36
N ASP A 223 -33.93 -29.72 -6.73
CA ASP A 223 -35.04 -29.28 -7.57
C ASP A 223 -34.66 -29.10 -9.06
N ASN A 224 -33.36 -29.16 -9.41
CA ASN A 224 -32.88 -29.03 -10.79
C ASN A 224 -31.43 -29.53 -10.97
N ASP A 225 -30.94 -29.59 -12.21
CA ASP A 225 -29.61 -30.10 -12.56
C ASP A 225 -28.43 -29.14 -12.32
N THR A 226 -28.62 -28.06 -11.55
CA THR A 226 -27.54 -27.07 -11.31
C THR A 226 -26.50 -27.65 -10.35
N VAL A 227 -25.23 -27.64 -10.77
CA VAL A 227 -24.09 -28.09 -9.94
C VAL A 227 -23.76 -27.05 -8.86
N VAL A 228 -23.66 -27.50 -7.61
CA VAL A 228 -23.33 -26.67 -6.44
C VAL A 228 -21.92 -26.90 -5.91
N PHE A 229 -21.35 -28.07 -6.22
CA PHE A 229 -19.99 -28.46 -5.90
C PHE A 229 -19.50 -29.50 -6.90
N ARG A 230 -18.23 -29.41 -7.26
CA ARG A 230 -17.56 -30.42 -8.09
C ARG A 230 -16.18 -30.71 -7.51
N ALA A 231 -15.85 -31.99 -7.36
CA ALA A 231 -14.49 -32.45 -7.15
C ALA A 231 -14.01 -33.15 -8.42
N LYS A 232 -12.94 -32.67 -9.04
CA LYS A 232 -12.44 -33.18 -10.32
C LYS A 232 -11.14 -33.94 -10.12
N ASP A 233 -11.07 -35.18 -10.62
CA ASP A 233 -9.89 -36.06 -10.52
C ASP A 233 -9.47 -36.37 -9.07
N TYR A 234 -10.46 -36.59 -8.19
CA TYR A 234 -10.23 -36.99 -6.79
C TYR A 234 -10.45 -38.51 -6.63
N PHE A 235 -9.75 -39.11 -5.67
CA PHE A 235 -10.19 -40.38 -5.10
C PHE A 235 -11.53 -40.13 -4.40
N ALA A 236 -12.54 -40.94 -4.68
CA ALA A 236 -13.86 -40.80 -4.06
C ALA A 236 -14.21 -42.06 -3.27
N ARG A 237 -14.65 -41.90 -2.03
CA ARG A 237 -15.26 -42.96 -1.22
C ARG A 237 -16.61 -42.50 -0.70
N ILE A 238 -17.67 -43.26 -0.95
CA ILE A 238 -19.00 -42.98 -0.43
C ILE A 238 -19.43 -44.14 0.46
N ASP A 239 -19.85 -43.85 1.69
CA ASP A 239 -20.43 -44.82 2.62
C ASP A 239 -21.91 -44.46 2.84
N PHE A 240 -22.81 -45.31 2.35
CA PHE A 240 -24.26 -45.07 2.40
C PHE A 240 -24.86 -45.31 3.79
N GLN A 241 -24.19 -46.10 4.65
CA GLN A 241 -24.65 -46.33 6.04
C GLN A 241 -24.28 -45.15 6.93
N GLN A 242 -23.05 -44.66 6.83
CA GLN A 242 -22.58 -43.47 7.56
C GLN A 242 -23.11 -42.18 6.95
N LYS A 243 -23.59 -42.23 5.70
CA LYS A 243 -24.00 -41.07 4.90
C LYS A 243 -22.88 -40.02 4.83
N LYS A 244 -21.70 -40.51 4.47
CA LYS A 244 -20.50 -39.69 4.32
C LYS A 244 -19.81 -39.94 3.00
N GLY A 245 -19.25 -38.89 2.44
CA GLY A 245 -18.34 -38.96 1.29
C GLY A 245 -16.96 -38.44 1.68
N TRP A 246 -15.92 -39.08 1.19
CA TRP A 246 -14.55 -38.60 1.28
C TRP A 246 -13.97 -38.42 -0.11
N PHE A 247 -13.34 -37.29 -0.34
CA PHE A 247 -12.63 -36.98 -1.58
C PHE A 247 -11.21 -36.59 -1.25
N ASP A 248 -10.24 -37.37 -1.73
CA ASP A 248 -8.82 -37.15 -1.47
C ASP A 248 -8.08 -36.85 -2.77
N ASN A 249 -7.27 -35.79 -2.75
CA ASN A 249 -6.47 -35.39 -3.88
C ASN A 249 -5.25 -36.31 -4.03
N LEU A 250 -5.18 -37.03 -5.15
CA LEU A 250 -4.06 -37.90 -5.49
C LEU A 250 -3.17 -37.36 -6.63
N THR A 251 -3.53 -36.22 -7.24
CA THR A 251 -2.87 -35.72 -8.46
C THR A 251 -2.63 -34.20 -8.43
N GLU A 252 -1.61 -33.71 -9.15
CA GLU A 252 -1.34 -32.26 -9.22
C GLU A 252 -2.39 -31.46 -10.02
N HIS A 253 -3.30 -32.15 -10.72
CA HIS A 253 -4.30 -31.51 -11.60
C HIS A 253 -5.71 -31.49 -11.01
N ALA A 254 -5.90 -32.10 -9.84
CA ALA A 254 -7.19 -32.15 -9.18
C ALA A 254 -7.57 -30.76 -8.65
N PHE A 255 -8.85 -30.42 -8.78
CA PHE A 255 -9.38 -29.19 -8.19
C PHE A 255 -10.82 -29.37 -7.73
N LEU A 256 -11.19 -28.53 -6.79
CA LEU A 256 -12.54 -28.37 -6.26
C LEU A 256 -13.13 -27.10 -6.86
N GLU A 257 -14.40 -27.15 -7.27
CA GLU A 257 -15.10 -26.02 -7.87
C GLU A 257 -16.38 -25.74 -7.09
N PHE A 258 -16.58 -24.45 -6.79
CA PHE A 258 -17.75 -23.92 -6.09
C PHE A 258 -18.49 -22.96 -7.03
N PRO A 259 -19.37 -23.45 -7.93
CA PRO A 259 -19.95 -22.63 -9.00
C PRO A 259 -20.72 -21.40 -8.50
N PHE A 260 -21.45 -21.51 -7.40
CA PHE A 260 -22.23 -20.40 -6.82
C PHE A 260 -21.34 -19.30 -6.25
N ASN A 261 -20.19 -19.68 -5.68
CA ASN A 261 -19.21 -18.76 -5.12
C ASN A 261 -18.24 -18.25 -6.18
N LYS A 262 -18.16 -18.89 -7.36
CA LYS A 262 -17.17 -18.60 -8.41
C LYS A 262 -15.73 -18.67 -7.89
N TYR A 263 -15.44 -19.73 -7.13
CA TYR A 263 -14.11 -20.06 -6.64
C TYR A 263 -13.75 -21.49 -7.02
N VAL A 264 -12.45 -21.72 -7.21
CA VAL A 264 -11.85 -23.05 -7.23
C VAL A 264 -10.86 -23.18 -6.08
N SER A 265 -10.62 -24.40 -5.63
CA SER A 265 -9.62 -24.69 -4.61
C SER A 265 -8.82 -25.95 -4.92
N THR A 266 -7.62 -26.03 -4.34
CA THR A 266 -6.71 -27.18 -4.44
C THR A 266 -6.47 -27.83 -3.08
N LEU A 267 -7.42 -27.73 -2.15
CA LEU A 267 -7.38 -28.41 -0.84
C LEU A 267 -7.37 -29.93 -1.02
N ASP A 268 -6.59 -30.61 -0.17
CA ASP A 268 -6.22 -32.00 -0.38
C ASP A 268 -7.36 -32.97 -0.03
N GLU A 269 -8.11 -32.68 1.03
CA GLU A 269 -9.13 -33.59 1.58
C GLU A 269 -10.49 -32.88 1.66
N VAL A 270 -11.56 -33.59 1.32
CA VAL A 270 -12.95 -33.14 1.48
C VAL A 270 -13.78 -34.23 2.14
N GLU A 271 -14.43 -33.90 3.27
CA GLU A 271 -15.43 -34.74 3.91
C GLU A 271 -16.83 -34.14 3.66
N TRP A 272 -17.69 -34.88 2.96
CA TRP A 272 -19.10 -34.54 2.79
C TRP A 272 -19.93 -35.20 3.89
N ILE A 273 -20.55 -34.39 4.73
CA ILE A 273 -21.46 -34.82 5.80
C ILE A 273 -22.89 -34.62 5.29
N MET A 274 -23.48 -35.68 4.74
CA MET A 274 -24.73 -35.58 4.00
C MET A 274 -25.91 -35.14 4.87
N ASP A 275 -25.99 -35.62 6.12
CA ASP A 275 -27.08 -35.26 7.04
C ASP A 275 -27.04 -33.80 7.53
N GLU A 276 -25.89 -33.12 7.39
CA GLU A 276 -25.68 -31.74 7.83
C GLU A 276 -25.64 -30.74 6.66
N ASP A 277 -25.79 -31.20 5.42
CA ASP A 277 -25.65 -30.37 4.21
C ASP A 277 -24.34 -29.54 4.23
N ARG A 278 -23.22 -30.18 4.62
CA ARG A 278 -21.92 -29.53 4.82
C ARG A 278 -20.76 -30.32 4.20
N LEU A 279 -19.83 -29.59 3.61
CA LEU A 279 -18.54 -30.10 3.14
C LEU A 279 -17.42 -29.47 3.97
N GLU A 280 -16.56 -30.29 4.55
CA GLU A 280 -15.38 -29.87 5.32
C GLU A 280 -14.13 -30.15 4.49
N LEU A 281 -13.29 -29.14 4.30
CA LEU A 281 -12.10 -29.19 3.48
C LEU A 281 -10.85 -28.99 4.33
N ARG A 282 -9.77 -29.72 4.04
CA ARG A 282 -8.52 -29.64 4.80
C ARG A 282 -7.31 -29.77 3.88
N SER A 283 -6.22 -29.10 4.27
CA SER A 283 -4.90 -29.38 3.72
C SER A 283 -4.19 -30.46 4.52
N ALA A 284 -3.50 -31.35 3.84
CA ALA A 284 -2.63 -32.36 4.43
C ALA A 284 -1.30 -31.77 4.96
N LEU A 285 -0.95 -30.52 4.62
CA LEU A 285 0.35 -29.88 4.91
C LEU A 285 0.45 -29.25 6.33
N SER A 286 0.07 -30.00 7.36
CA SER A 286 0.12 -29.52 8.76
C SER A 286 1.51 -29.09 9.25
N ALA A 287 2.59 -29.70 8.74
CA ALA A 287 3.96 -29.43 9.18
C ALA A 287 4.55 -28.09 8.65
N ASP A 288 4.17 -27.66 7.45
CA ASP A 288 4.67 -26.42 6.85
C ASP A 288 3.94 -25.19 7.43
N MET A 289 2.67 -25.35 7.82
CA MET A 289 1.87 -24.31 8.49
C MET A 289 2.42 -23.92 9.87
N GLU A 290 2.98 -24.88 10.62
CA GLU A 290 3.55 -24.62 11.95
C GLU A 290 4.80 -23.72 11.90
N GLN A 291 5.55 -23.75 10.78
CA GLN A 291 6.70 -22.87 10.56
C GLN A 291 6.25 -21.46 10.19
N LEU A 292 5.23 -21.33 9.34
CA LEU A 292 4.66 -20.03 8.94
C LEU A 292 4.05 -19.28 10.12
N ASN A 293 3.44 -20.00 11.07
CA ASN A 293 2.89 -19.43 12.30
C ASN A 293 3.93 -18.73 13.19
N LYS A 294 5.23 -18.98 12.96
CA LYS A 294 6.33 -18.36 13.71
C LYS A 294 6.89 -17.11 13.04
N LEU A 295 6.53 -16.86 11.77
CA LEU A 295 7.02 -15.72 11.01
C LEU A 295 6.22 -14.47 11.35
N THR A 296 6.89 -13.33 11.35
CA THR A 296 6.26 -12.02 11.39
C THR A 296 5.54 -11.71 10.06
N ASN A 297 4.62 -10.75 10.06
CA ASN A 297 3.93 -10.32 8.84
C ASN A 297 4.89 -9.90 7.72
N GLU A 298 6.00 -9.23 8.05
CA GLU A 298 7.00 -8.85 7.06
C GLU A 298 7.75 -10.04 6.46
N GLU A 299 8.09 -11.03 7.29
CA GLU A 299 8.75 -12.26 6.85
C GLU A 299 7.82 -13.12 6.00
N LEU A 300 6.51 -13.15 6.31
CA LEU A 300 5.50 -13.81 5.48
C LEU A 300 5.44 -13.23 4.06
N ILE A 301 5.61 -11.91 3.90
CA ILE A 301 5.67 -11.26 2.58
C ILE A 301 6.87 -11.71 1.77
N ASP A 302 8.02 -11.97 2.41
CA ASP A 302 9.23 -12.42 1.71
C ASP A 302 9.30 -13.94 1.54
N SER A 303 8.50 -14.67 2.31
CA SER A 303 8.45 -16.13 2.25
C SER A 303 7.85 -16.61 0.93
N TYR A 304 8.47 -17.64 0.36
CA TYR A 304 7.92 -18.35 -0.79
C TYR A 304 7.05 -19.50 -0.29
N TYR A 305 5.82 -19.17 0.09
CA TYR A 305 4.85 -20.18 0.52
C TYR A 305 4.19 -20.86 -0.68
N LYS A 306 4.14 -22.19 -0.62
CA LYS A 306 3.38 -23.07 -1.52
C LYS A 306 2.46 -23.92 -0.67
N GLY A 307 1.18 -23.91 -1.00
CA GLY A 307 0.18 -24.74 -0.34
C GLY A 307 -1.16 -24.63 -1.06
N PRO A 308 -2.19 -25.30 -0.57
CA PRO A 308 -3.54 -25.18 -1.12
C PRO A 308 -4.05 -23.75 -1.09
N GLU A 309 -4.61 -23.32 -2.22
CA GLU A 309 -5.16 -21.99 -2.39
C GLU A 309 -6.63 -22.02 -2.78
N PHE A 310 -7.33 -20.92 -2.47
CA PHE A 310 -8.56 -20.55 -3.12
C PHE A 310 -8.23 -19.57 -4.24
N ILE A 311 -8.83 -19.76 -5.42
CA ILE A 311 -8.65 -18.90 -6.59
C ILE A 311 -10.03 -18.50 -7.11
N SER A 312 -10.27 -17.21 -7.21
CA SER A 312 -11.49 -16.68 -7.81
C SER A 312 -11.50 -16.91 -9.32
N VAL A 313 -12.59 -17.46 -9.83
CA VAL A 313 -12.87 -17.57 -11.28
C VAL A 313 -13.85 -16.49 -11.76
N HIS A 314 -14.23 -15.54 -10.88
CA HIS A 314 -15.07 -14.42 -11.26
C HIS A 314 -14.29 -13.46 -12.19
N PRO A 315 -14.77 -13.13 -13.41
CA PRO A 315 -14.02 -12.31 -14.38
C PRO A 315 -13.57 -10.94 -13.85
N GLY A 316 -14.38 -10.33 -12.98
CA GLY A 316 -14.07 -9.04 -12.34
C GLY A 316 -13.04 -9.08 -11.19
N GLN A 317 -12.64 -10.27 -10.71
CA GLN A 317 -11.70 -10.39 -9.58
C GLN A 317 -10.25 -10.69 -10.00
N ASP A 318 -10.03 -10.97 -11.29
CA ASP A 318 -8.72 -11.21 -11.90
C ASP A 318 -7.86 -12.25 -11.15
N SER A 319 -8.44 -13.43 -10.91
CA SER A 319 -7.78 -14.55 -10.24
C SER A 319 -7.22 -14.18 -8.86
N LEU A 320 -7.97 -13.37 -8.09
CA LEU A 320 -7.71 -13.15 -6.67
C LEU A 320 -7.52 -14.51 -5.99
N ARG A 321 -6.43 -14.63 -5.23
CA ARG A 321 -6.01 -15.89 -4.62
C ARG A 321 -5.44 -15.68 -3.24
N PHE A 322 -5.62 -16.68 -2.41
CA PHE A 322 -5.04 -16.73 -1.08
C PHE A 322 -4.95 -18.18 -0.61
N PHE A 323 -3.97 -18.45 0.22
CA PHE A 323 -3.78 -19.77 0.80
C PHE A 323 -4.70 -19.99 2.00
N ALA A 324 -5.11 -21.24 2.21
CA ALA A 324 -6.02 -21.62 3.27
C ALA A 324 -5.61 -22.97 3.88
N GLU A 325 -5.83 -23.12 5.18
CA GLU A 325 -5.58 -24.38 5.88
C GLU A 325 -6.76 -25.34 5.75
N LYS A 326 -7.97 -24.78 5.91
CA LYS A 326 -9.22 -25.52 5.93
C LYS A 326 -10.37 -24.61 5.53
N ALA A 327 -11.48 -25.21 5.13
CA ALA A 327 -12.70 -24.48 4.84
C ALA A 327 -13.94 -25.33 5.12
N SER A 328 -15.05 -24.69 5.44
CA SER A 328 -16.36 -25.31 5.55
C SER A 328 -17.29 -24.69 4.50
N TYR A 329 -17.88 -25.51 3.65
CA TYR A 329 -18.89 -25.10 2.68
C TYR A 329 -20.28 -25.57 3.09
N ASN A 330 -21.17 -24.60 3.35
CA ASN A 330 -22.54 -24.84 3.75
C ASN A 330 -23.44 -24.92 2.51
N LEU A 331 -24.08 -26.06 2.26
CA LEU A 331 -24.92 -26.31 1.09
C LEU A 331 -26.33 -25.70 1.21
N SER A 332 -26.73 -25.25 2.41
CA SER A 332 -27.99 -24.51 2.60
C SER A 332 -27.85 -23.03 2.24
N SER A 333 -26.77 -22.37 2.69
CA SER A 333 -26.52 -20.94 2.44
C SER A 333 -25.59 -20.67 1.25
N TYR A 334 -24.88 -21.68 0.74
CA TYR A 334 -23.86 -21.59 -0.30
C TYR A 334 -22.76 -20.59 0.08
N THR A 335 -22.32 -20.66 1.33
CA THR A 335 -21.23 -19.84 1.86
C THR A 335 -20.05 -20.73 2.20
N ILE A 336 -18.85 -20.27 1.85
CA ILE A 336 -17.58 -20.90 2.20
C ILE A 336 -16.97 -20.08 3.33
N ASP A 337 -16.82 -20.69 4.50
CA ASP A 337 -16.07 -20.13 5.61
C ASP A 337 -14.67 -20.75 5.58
N VAL A 338 -13.66 -19.93 5.29
CA VAL A 338 -12.27 -20.35 5.11
C VAL A 338 -11.45 -19.90 6.32
N ASP A 339 -10.67 -20.81 6.90
CA ASP A 339 -9.79 -20.54 8.05
C ASP A 339 -8.32 -20.77 7.70
N GLY A 340 -7.43 -20.14 8.48
CA GLY A 340 -5.98 -20.25 8.31
C GLY A 340 -5.44 -19.39 7.16
N VAL A 341 -6.16 -18.33 6.79
CA VAL A 341 -5.75 -17.37 5.77
C VAL A 341 -4.77 -16.37 6.37
N LYS A 342 -3.47 -16.65 6.22
CA LYS A 342 -2.39 -15.82 6.78
C LYS A 342 -2.24 -14.47 6.09
N MET A 343 -2.40 -14.45 4.78
CA MET A 343 -2.14 -13.27 3.97
C MET A 343 -2.90 -13.33 2.65
N ILE A 344 -3.43 -12.17 2.23
CA ILE A 344 -4.02 -11.94 0.92
C ILE A 344 -3.24 -10.80 0.26
N ARG A 345 -2.67 -11.07 -0.92
CA ARG A 345 -2.00 -10.01 -1.71
C ARG A 345 -3.01 -9.32 -2.61
N VAL A 346 -3.08 -8.00 -2.52
CA VAL A 346 -3.96 -7.18 -3.35
C VAL A 346 -3.25 -5.89 -3.75
N ALA A 347 -3.26 -5.58 -5.05
CA ALA A 347 -2.48 -4.49 -5.64
C ALA A 347 -0.99 -4.59 -5.24
N ASP A 348 -0.47 -3.59 -4.52
CA ASP A 348 0.89 -3.57 -3.95
C ASP A 348 0.92 -3.84 -2.43
N ALA A 349 -0.20 -4.20 -1.82
CA ALA A 349 -0.35 -4.42 -0.40
C ALA A 349 -0.48 -5.91 -0.04
N ALA A 350 -0.08 -6.23 1.19
CA ALA A 350 -0.36 -7.50 1.84
C ALA A 350 -1.34 -7.27 3.00
N VAL A 351 -2.49 -7.95 2.95
CA VAL A 351 -3.55 -7.87 3.96
C VAL A 351 -3.50 -9.13 4.81
N PHE A 352 -3.49 -8.97 6.13
CA PHE A 352 -3.45 -10.02 7.13
C PHE A 352 -4.76 -9.99 7.92
N PRO A 353 -5.72 -10.90 7.67
CA PRO A 353 -7.00 -10.93 8.37
C PRO A 353 -6.82 -11.09 9.89
N GLY A 354 -7.52 -10.29 10.71
CA GLY A 354 -7.30 -10.27 12.16
C GLY A 354 -7.64 -11.58 12.89
N ASN A 355 -8.59 -12.34 12.37
CA ASN A 355 -8.97 -13.67 12.84
C ASN A 355 -8.49 -14.80 11.91
N GLU A 356 -7.62 -14.49 10.94
CA GLU A 356 -7.13 -15.43 9.91
C GLU A 356 -8.25 -16.17 9.15
N ALA A 357 -9.43 -15.56 9.05
CA ALA A 357 -10.58 -16.17 8.39
C ALA A 357 -11.10 -15.28 7.26
N VAL A 358 -11.66 -15.93 6.24
CA VAL A 358 -12.29 -15.30 5.09
C VAL A 358 -13.63 -15.97 4.82
N LYS A 359 -14.68 -15.17 4.70
CA LYS A 359 -16.01 -15.66 4.32
C LYS A 359 -16.31 -15.29 2.87
N ILE A 360 -16.54 -16.30 2.03
CA ILE A 360 -16.94 -16.15 0.64
C ILE A 360 -18.43 -16.47 0.50
N MET A 361 -19.19 -15.50 0.00
CA MET A 361 -20.61 -15.62 -0.32
C MET A 361 -20.78 -15.90 -1.82
N ARG A 362 -22.02 -15.96 -2.28
CA ARG A 362 -22.33 -16.13 -3.71
C ARG A 362 -21.68 -15.03 -4.54
N ASP A 363 -21.42 -15.34 -5.80
CA ASP A 363 -20.88 -14.40 -6.79
C ASP A 363 -19.52 -13.78 -6.40
N ALA A 364 -18.68 -14.59 -5.75
CA ALA A 364 -17.33 -14.25 -5.29
C ALA A 364 -17.25 -13.09 -4.28
N GLN A 365 -18.37 -12.71 -3.65
CA GLN A 365 -18.39 -11.64 -2.65
C GLN A 365 -17.71 -12.09 -1.36
N MET A 366 -16.65 -11.38 -0.97
CA MET A 366 -15.97 -11.59 0.30
C MET A 366 -16.56 -10.68 1.39
N ALA A 367 -16.70 -11.21 2.60
CA ALA A 367 -17.04 -10.37 3.75
C ALA A 367 -15.88 -9.40 4.09
N PRO A 368 -16.17 -8.21 4.65
CA PRO A 368 -15.14 -7.31 5.17
C PRO A 368 -14.24 -8.02 6.18
N LEU A 369 -12.93 -7.84 6.04
CA LEU A 369 -11.94 -8.33 6.99
C LEU A 369 -11.81 -7.31 8.12
N LEU A 370 -12.05 -7.73 9.36
CA LEU A 370 -12.03 -6.86 10.53
C LEU A 370 -10.73 -7.00 11.31
N SER A 371 -10.31 -5.92 11.96
CA SER A 371 -9.07 -5.82 12.74
C SER A 371 -7.86 -6.40 11.99
N ALA A 372 -7.83 -6.20 10.67
CA ALA A 372 -6.76 -6.67 9.81
C ALA A 372 -5.51 -5.79 9.96
N ALA A 373 -4.35 -6.35 9.67
CA ALA A 373 -3.14 -5.56 9.41
C ALA A 373 -2.93 -5.44 7.90
N VAL A 374 -2.42 -4.30 7.45
CA VAL A 374 -2.06 -4.06 6.04
C VAL A 374 -0.65 -3.51 5.99
N ILE A 375 0.22 -4.16 5.22
CA ILE A 375 1.59 -3.67 4.97
C ILE A 375 1.69 -3.24 3.51
N THR A 376 2.22 -2.04 3.28
CA THR A 376 2.36 -1.47 1.94
C THR A 376 3.64 -0.64 1.74
N ASP A 377 4.31 -0.71 0.59
CA ASP A 377 4.15 -1.75 -0.45
C ASP A 377 4.82 -3.08 -0.01
N THR A 378 4.62 -4.17 -0.75
CA THR A 378 5.27 -5.46 -0.43
C THR A 378 6.78 -5.49 -0.64
N ILE A 379 7.41 -4.40 -1.13
CA ILE A 379 8.85 -4.34 -1.45
C ILE A 379 9.62 -3.59 -0.37
N THR A 380 9.19 -2.36 -0.10
CA THR A 380 9.78 -1.41 0.84
C THR A 380 9.15 -1.47 2.22
N LYS A 381 7.88 -1.88 2.31
CA LYS A 381 7.15 -2.08 3.58
C LYS A 381 7.21 -0.85 4.49
N TYR A 382 7.15 0.36 3.92
CA TYR A 382 7.28 1.58 4.70
C TYR A 382 6.11 1.80 5.66
N HIS A 383 4.92 1.31 5.32
CA HIS A 383 3.72 1.62 6.07
C HIS A 383 3.05 0.37 6.59
N HIS A 384 2.74 0.42 7.88
CA HIS A 384 2.07 -0.61 8.65
C HIS A 384 0.76 -0.03 9.15
N ILE A 385 -0.34 -0.53 8.61
CA ILE A 385 -1.69 -0.10 8.98
C ILE A 385 -2.28 -1.20 9.86
N TYR A 386 -2.81 -0.83 11.02
CA TYR A 386 -3.38 -1.76 11.99
C TYR A 386 -4.83 -1.42 12.33
N ASP A 387 -5.51 -2.40 12.94
CA ASP A 387 -6.94 -2.36 13.25
C ASP A 387 -7.78 -1.92 12.04
N ALA A 388 -7.46 -2.50 10.87
CA ALA A 388 -8.04 -2.11 9.62
C ALA A 388 -9.34 -2.89 9.34
N GLU A 389 -10.35 -2.19 8.83
CA GLU A 389 -11.48 -2.79 8.12
C GLU A 389 -11.14 -2.81 6.63
N VAL A 390 -11.06 -3.99 6.01
CA VAL A 390 -10.60 -4.16 4.62
C VAL A 390 -11.66 -4.88 3.79
N ASN A 391 -12.07 -4.24 2.69
CA ASN A 391 -12.93 -4.78 1.66
C ASN A 391 -12.12 -5.07 0.38
N ILE A 392 -11.99 -6.35 0.03
CA ILE A 392 -11.24 -6.79 -1.17
C ILE A 392 -12.24 -7.04 -2.30
N PHE A 393 -12.03 -6.38 -3.44
CA PHE A 393 -12.91 -6.50 -4.60
C PHE A 393 -12.30 -7.35 -5.72
N SER A 394 -10.99 -7.28 -5.91
CA SER A 394 -10.25 -8.03 -6.93
C SER A 394 -8.78 -8.16 -6.52
N ARG A 395 -7.98 -8.88 -7.31
CA ARG A 395 -6.51 -8.93 -7.18
C ARG A 395 -5.84 -7.55 -7.20
N HIS A 396 -6.49 -6.53 -7.77
CA HIS A 396 -5.91 -5.20 -7.98
C HIS A 396 -6.64 -4.09 -7.24
N GLN A 397 -7.74 -4.38 -6.54
CA GLN A 397 -8.59 -3.37 -5.94
C GLN A 397 -9.09 -3.80 -4.56
N PHE A 398 -8.86 -2.92 -3.59
CA PHE A 398 -9.40 -2.99 -2.24
C PHE A 398 -9.74 -1.59 -1.74
N MET A 399 -10.57 -1.52 -0.71
CA MET A 399 -10.77 -0.34 0.11
C MET A 399 -10.58 -0.71 1.57
N ALA A 400 -9.99 0.18 2.34
CA ALA A 400 -9.81 -0.02 3.76
C ALA A 400 -9.88 1.29 4.55
N SER A 401 -10.04 1.16 5.86
CA SER A 401 -9.82 2.22 6.84
C SER A 401 -9.10 1.62 8.03
N GLY A 402 -8.21 2.37 8.68
CA GLY A 402 -7.40 1.87 9.80
C GLY A 402 -6.41 2.91 10.31
N TYR A 403 -5.57 2.51 11.25
CA TYR A 403 -4.60 3.41 11.88
C TYR A 403 -3.19 3.20 11.33
N VAL A 404 -2.44 4.29 11.23
CA VAL A 404 -0.99 4.28 10.98
C VAL A 404 -0.31 5.17 12.00
N ASP A 405 0.91 4.83 12.43
CA ASP A 405 1.64 5.67 13.37
C ASP A 405 2.52 6.68 12.66
N TYR A 406 2.46 7.93 13.14
CA TYR A 406 3.43 8.96 12.86
C TYR A 406 4.45 9.03 14.00
N THR A 407 5.71 8.72 13.69
CA THR A 407 6.82 8.82 14.66
C THR A 407 7.55 10.14 14.49
N ASP A 408 7.59 10.95 15.55
CA ASP A 408 8.35 12.19 15.56
C ASP A 408 9.88 11.96 15.72
N ARG A 409 10.67 13.03 15.68
CA ARG A 409 12.14 12.95 15.87
C ARG A 409 12.60 12.44 17.24
N MET A 410 11.74 12.49 18.25
CA MET A 410 12.02 12.00 19.60
C MET A 410 11.64 10.52 19.76
N GLY A 411 11.05 9.90 18.73
CA GLY A 411 10.54 8.53 18.78
C GLY A 411 9.12 8.44 19.35
N THR A 412 8.42 9.56 19.51
CA THR A 412 7.04 9.56 19.99
C THR A 412 6.12 9.14 18.85
N GLU A 413 5.38 8.06 19.04
CA GLU A 413 4.38 7.57 18.09
C GLU A 413 3.02 8.19 18.39
N GLN A 414 2.37 8.74 17.35
CA GLN A 414 1.02 9.25 17.39
C GLN A 414 0.16 8.54 16.34
N PRO A 415 -0.96 7.92 16.73
CA PRO A 415 -1.82 7.23 15.79
C PRO A 415 -2.56 8.23 14.90
N VAL A 416 -2.59 7.95 13.61
CA VAL A 416 -3.34 8.70 12.58
C VAL A 416 -4.38 7.76 11.99
N TYR A 417 -5.65 8.12 12.15
CA TYR A 417 -6.74 7.38 11.54
C TYR A 417 -6.86 7.74 10.06
N LEU A 418 -6.69 6.75 9.18
CA LEU A 418 -6.91 6.87 7.75
C LEU A 418 -8.32 6.38 7.43
N SER A 419 -9.22 7.31 7.10
CA SER A 419 -10.62 7.01 6.78
C SER A 419 -10.80 6.37 5.40
N SER A 420 -9.81 6.48 4.52
CA SER A 420 -9.84 5.88 3.18
C SER A 420 -8.45 5.45 2.75
N ILE A 421 -8.28 4.16 2.51
CA ILE A 421 -7.09 3.52 1.97
C ILE A 421 -7.53 2.72 0.75
N SER A 422 -6.85 2.87 -0.38
CA SER A 422 -7.22 2.17 -1.62
C SER A 422 -6.06 2.11 -2.60
N ALA A 423 -6.12 1.21 -3.58
CA ALA A 423 -5.18 1.21 -4.69
C ALA A 423 -5.51 2.31 -5.73
N ASP A 424 -4.52 3.10 -6.14
CA ASP A 424 -4.63 4.07 -7.22
C ASP A 424 -4.62 3.39 -8.61
N ASN A 425 -4.79 4.17 -9.69
CA ASN A 425 -4.80 3.64 -11.07
C ASN A 425 -3.47 2.99 -11.51
N ARG A 426 -2.40 3.14 -10.74
CA ARG A 426 -1.09 2.50 -10.96
C ARG A 426 -0.90 1.28 -10.06
N GLY A 427 -1.91 0.90 -9.28
CA GLY A 427 -1.86 -0.20 -8.32
C GLY A 427 -1.10 0.15 -7.04
N ARG A 428 -0.89 1.43 -6.73
CA ARG A 428 -0.19 1.85 -5.51
C ARG A 428 -1.19 2.16 -4.40
N THR A 429 -0.94 1.69 -3.19
CA THR A 429 -1.79 2.04 -2.06
C THR A 429 -1.64 3.51 -1.71
N VAL A 430 -2.77 4.22 -1.65
CA VAL A 430 -2.91 5.59 -1.18
C VAL A 430 -3.87 5.65 -0.01
N GLY A 431 -3.54 6.43 1.01
CA GLY A 431 -4.34 6.60 2.22
C GLY A 431 -4.57 8.07 2.54
N TYR A 432 -5.73 8.39 3.10
CA TYR A 432 -6.09 9.74 3.53
C TYR A 432 -6.71 9.70 4.93
N GLY A 433 -6.24 10.58 5.80
CA GLY A 433 -6.81 10.86 7.12
C GLY A 433 -6.85 12.36 7.37
N ASP A 434 -7.71 12.79 8.27
CA ASP A 434 -7.86 14.20 8.65
C ASP A 434 -7.69 14.34 10.17
N ILE A 435 -6.90 15.33 10.59
CA ILE A 435 -6.63 15.65 11.98
C ILE A 435 -7.37 16.95 12.32
N SER A 436 -8.35 16.84 13.22
CA SER A 436 -9.18 17.98 13.61
C SER A 436 -8.35 19.04 14.34
N PRO A 437 -8.67 20.34 14.23
CA PRO A 437 -8.06 21.38 15.07
C PRO A 437 -8.29 21.18 16.58
N GLU A 438 -9.31 20.38 16.95
CA GLU A 438 -9.60 20.01 18.34
C GLU A 438 -8.66 18.92 18.86
N ASP A 439 -8.06 18.14 17.96
CA ASP A 439 -7.09 17.09 18.29
C ASP A 439 -5.71 17.72 18.46
N ILE A 440 -5.07 17.43 19.59
CA ILE A 440 -3.70 17.88 19.83
C ILE A 440 -2.75 16.91 19.12
N PHE A 441 -2.27 17.30 17.94
CA PHE A 441 -1.28 16.53 17.17
C PHE A 441 0.00 17.34 16.92
N PHE A 442 1.14 16.69 17.12
CA PHE A 442 2.46 17.29 16.99
C PHE A 442 3.25 16.66 15.84
N LEU A 443 3.81 17.48 14.95
CA LEU A 443 4.84 17.02 14.00
C LEU A 443 6.19 16.82 14.70
N SER A 444 6.44 17.66 15.70
CA SER A 444 7.48 17.52 16.70
C SER A 444 7.08 18.35 17.92
N PRO A 445 7.84 18.32 19.04
CA PRO A 445 7.54 19.15 20.21
C PRO A 445 7.38 20.66 19.91
N GLU A 446 7.93 21.11 18.78
CA GLU A 446 7.96 22.52 18.36
C GLU A 446 6.87 22.89 17.35
N TYR A 447 6.16 21.93 16.76
CA TYR A 447 5.20 22.19 15.69
C TYR A 447 3.91 21.40 15.91
N PHE A 448 2.81 22.13 16.11
CA PHE A 448 1.45 21.61 16.05
C PHE A 448 1.00 21.49 14.60
N PHE A 449 0.12 20.53 14.32
CA PHE A 449 -0.48 20.33 13.00
C PHE A 449 -1.98 20.10 13.08
N SER A 450 -2.69 20.60 12.07
CA SER A 450 -4.07 20.26 11.79
C SER A 450 -4.31 20.26 10.27
N GLY A 451 -5.09 19.31 9.80
CA GLY A 451 -5.40 19.12 8.39
C GLY A 451 -5.24 17.68 7.94
N GLN A 452 -5.04 17.49 6.64
CA GLN A 452 -5.00 16.18 6.00
C GLN A 452 -3.61 15.55 6.07
N VAL A 453 -3.58 14.27 6.39
CA VAL A 453 -2.42 13.38 6.26
C VAL A 453 -2.67 12.45 5.07
N SER A 454 -1.69 12.34 4.17
CA SER A 454 -1.75 11.42 3.04
C SER A 454 -0.57 10.46 3.05
N LEU A 455 -0.89 9.20 2.78
CA LEU A 455 0.03 8.07 2.66
C LEU A 455 0.11 7.67 1.19
N VAL A 456 1.32 7.41 0.71
CA VAL A 456 1.57 6.80 -0.61
C VAL A 456 2.59 5.70 -0.40
N SER A 457 2.26 4.47 -0.79
CA SER A 457 3.04 3.26 -0.51
C SER A 457 4.53 3.35 -0.89
N ASP A 458 4.85 4.01 -2.02
CA ASP A 458 6.22 4.20 -2.52
C ASP A 458 6.98 5.37 -1.88
N LYS A 459 6.40 6.04 -0.86
CA LYS A 459 7.00 7.18 -0.14
C LYS A 459 7.10 6.90 1.35
N LYS A 460 8.33 6.71 1.84
CA LYS A 460 8.63 6.56 3.28
C LYS A 460 7.96 7.61 4.18
N ASN A 461 7.94 8.87 3.73
CA ASN A 461 7.42 9.99 4.51
C ASN A 461 5.97 10.29 4.11
N TYR A 462 5.15 10.67 5.10
CA TYR A 462 3.80 11.14 4.87
C TYR A 462 3.78 12.56 4.29
N ARG A 463 2.73 12.87 3.53
CA ARG A 463 2.43 14.22 3.05
C ARG A 463 1.40 14.85 3.98
N PHE A 464 1.66 16.07 4.40
CA PHE A 464 0.78 16.83 5.27
C PHE A 464 0.28 18.06 4.49
N THR A 465 -1.03 18.24 4.46
CA THR A 465 -1.71 19.38 3.80
C THR A 465 -2.65 20.03 4.79
N GLY A 466 -2.36 21.27 5.20
CA GLY A 466 -3.14 21.93 6.24
C GLY A 466 -2.41 23.11 6.84
N GLY A 467 -2.59 23.30 8.14
CA GLY A 467 -1.93 24.34 8.92
C GLY A 467 -0.89 23.76 9.87
N TYR A 468 0.26 24.42 9.98
CA TYR A 468 1.17 24.23 11.11
C TYR A 468 1.19 25.46 12.02
N LYS A 469 1.43 25.26 13.31
CA LYS A 469 1.64 26.32 14.29
C LYS A 469 2.90 26.00 15.09
N ILE A 470 3.74 27.00 15.32
CA ILE A 470 4.91 26.83 16.17
C ILE A 470 4.52 26.85 17.65
N ASN A 471 5.16 26.01 18.45
CA ASN A 471 4.99 25.95 19.89
C ASN A 471 5.89 27.00 20.56
N GLU A 472 5.36 28.22 20.70
CA GLU A 472 6.03 29.35 21.37
C GLU A 472 5.11 29.98 22.42
N GLU A 473 5.70 30.45 23.52
CA GLU A 473 4.96 31.09 24.63
C GLU A 473 5.22 32.61 24.73
N CYS A 474 6.12 33.14 23.91
CA CYS A 474 6.65 34.49 24.05
C CYS A 474 5.70 35.59 23.57
N ILE A 475 4.92 35.33 22.52
CA ILE A 475 4.08 36.33 21.85
C ILE A 475 2.61 36.15 22.25
N GLY A 476 2.25 34.98 22.81
CA GLY A 476 0.91 34.71 23.35
C GLY A 476 -0.17 34.63 22.25
N LEU A 477 0.21 34.24 21.03
CA LEU A 477 -0.71 34.17 19.90
C LEU A 477 -1.29 32.76 19.74
N VAL A 478 -2.60 32.65 19.96
CA VAL A 478 -3.28 31.35 19.97
C VAL A 478 -3.61 30.85 18.55
N ASP A 479 -3.81 31.75 17.57
CA ASP A 479 -4.43 31.44 16.26
C ASP A 479 -3.50 31.58 15.02
N ASN A 480 -2.18 31.53 15.19
CA ASN A 480 -1.23 31.73 14.08
C ASN A 480 -0.91 30.43 13.32
N TRP A 481 -1.90 29.89 12.62
CA TRP A 481 -1.73 28.73 11.75
C TRP A 481 -1.28 29.14 10.34
N VAL A 482 -0.19 28.54 9.86
CA VAL A 482 0.37 28.79 8.53
C VAL A 482 0.06 27.63 7.60
N ALA A 483 -0.50 27.94 6.44
CA ALA A 483 -0.85 26.93 5.46
C ALA A 483 0.40 26.32 4.81
N PHE A 484 0.43 25.00 4.66
CA PHE A 484 1.50 24.29 3.98
C PHE A 484 1.01 22.98 3.34
N ASP A 485 1.80 22.49 2.38
CA ASP A 485 1.59 21.23 1.68
C ASP A 485 2.97 20.64 1.34
N GLN A 486 3.41 19.63 2.08
CA GLN A 486 4.71 18.99 1.84
C GLN A 486 4.82 17.57 2.42
N TYR A 487 5.75 16.80 1.87
CA TYR A 487 6.26 15.59 2.51
C TYR A 487 7.21 15.99 3.65
N LEU A 488 6.98 15.42 4.83
CA LEU A 488 7.76 15.75 6.03
C LEU A 488 8.70 14.61 6.41
N ASP A 489 9.98 14.92 6.56
CA ASP A 489 10.95 14.05 7.22
C ASP A 489 10.98 14.40 8.71
N PRO A 490 10.47 13.53 9.62
CA PRO A 490 10.47 13.82 11.05
C PRO A 490 11.86 14.16 11.59
N ALA A 491 12.94 13.56 11.06
CA ALA A 491 14.30 13.81 11.52
C ALA A 491 14.78 15.24 11.19
N HIS A 492 14.24 15.85 10.13
CA HIS A 492 14.67 17.13 9.58
C HIS A 492 13.48 17.99 9.12
N LEU A 493 12.64 18.42 10.07
CA LEU A 493 11.51 19.29 9.79
C LEU A 493 11.95 20.71 9.41
N PHE A 494 11.46 21.17 8.26
CA PHE A 494 11.49 22.56 7.84
C PHE A 494 10.21 22.88 7.06
N PHE A 495 9.82 24.15 7.04
CA PHE A 495 8.66 24.61 6.26
C PHE A 495 9.07 25.76 5.35
N SER A 496 8.51 25.80 4.14
CA SER A 496 8.75 26.90 3.21
C SER A 496 8.14 28.20 3.73
N MET A 497 8.90 29.29 3.71
CA MET A 497 8.43 30.61 4.14
C MET A 497 8.87 31.69 3.15
N THR A 498 7.96 32.18 2.32
CA THR A 498 8.21 33.19 1.29
C THR A 498 7.38 34.45 1.55
N ASP A 499 7.61 35.51 0.78
CA ASP A 499 6.79 36.74 0.85
C ASP A 499 5.31 36.53 0.46
N THR A 500 4.99 35.35 -0.08
CA THR A 500 3.63 34.94 -0.45
C THR A 500 3.04 33.91 0.52
N THR A 501 3.77 33.48 1.56
CA THR A 501 3.23 32.57 2.58
C THR A 501 2.04 33.21 3.28
N GLN A 502 0.98 32.43 3.45
CA GLN A 502 -0.28 32.88 4.03
C GLN A 502 -0.60 32.08 5.29
N ASP A 503 -1.31 32.73 6.20
CA ASP A 503 -2.01 32.04 7.26
C ASP A 503 -3.29 31.36 6.73
N MET A 504 -3.94 30.55 7.57
CA MET A 504 -5.20 29.87 7.23
C MET A 504 -6.37 30.83 6.90
N LYS A 505 -6.22 32.15 7.12
CA LYS A 505 -7.22 33.20 6.82
C LYS A 505 -6.85 33.98 5.54
N GLY A 506 -5.81 33.57 4.81
CA GLY A 506 -5.35 34.21 3.57
C GLY A 506 -4.53 35.50 3.78
N ARG A 507 -4.16 35.83 5.03
CA ARG A 507 -3.32 36.99 5.34
C ARG A 507 -1.85 36.60 5.23
N ARG A 508 -0.99 37.54 4.83
CA ARG A 508 0.45 37.24 4.70
C ARG A 508 1.09 36.94 6.05
N ALA A 509 1.65 35.75 6.22
CA ALA A 509 2.42 35.37 7.40
C ALA A 509 3.89 35.78 7.21
N ARG A 510 4.43 36.58 8.13
CA ARG A 510 5.81 37.10 8.07
C ARG A 510 6.60 36.69 9.30
N PHE A 511 7.93 36.60 9.15
CA PHE A 511 8.87 36.35 10.24
C PHE A 511 9.91 37.48 10.28
N GLY A 512 9.84 38.35 11.29
CA GLY A 512 10.58 39.61 11.29
C GLY A 512 10.18 40.56 12.43
N LEU A 513 10.66 41.80 12.36
CA LEU A 513 10.31 42.87 13.28
C LEU A 513 9.66 44.02 12.51
N ALA A 514 8.53 44.52 13.01
CA ALA A 514 7.85 45.68 12.45
C ALA A 514 7.65 46.77 13.50
N TYR A 515 7.53 48.01 13.02
CA TYR A 515 7.20 49.19 13.80
C TYR A 515 5.72 49.53 13.62
N SER A 516 5.00 49.66 14.74
CA SER A 516 3.61 50.10 14.73
C SER A 516 3.51 51.62 14.69
N GLU A 517 2.90 52.17 13.64
CA GLU A 517 2.64 53.61 13.56
C GLU A 517 1.58 54.06 14.59
N ARG A 518 0.71 53.14 15.03
CA ARG A 518 -0.35 53.39 16.00
C ARG A 518 0.19 53.36 17.44
N GLU A 519 0.90 52.28 17.78
CA GLU A 519 1.40 52.04 19.14
C GLU A 519 2.74 52.74 19.41
N LYS A 520 3.45 53.17 18.37
CA LYS A 520 4.79 53.80 18.42
C LYS A 520 5.91 52.91 18.99
N ASN A 521 5.69 51.60 18.97
CA ASN A 521 6.64 50.59 19.40
C ASN A 521 6.91 49.57 18.30
N PHE A 522 8.01 48.84 18.45
CA PHE A 522 8.27 47.64 17.65
C PHE A 522 7.46 46.46 18.17
N TYR A 523 7.08 45.57 17.28
CA TYR A 523 6.48 44.29 17.62
C TYR A 523 7.04 43.18 16.74
N PRO A 524 7.20 41.96 17.28
CA PRO A 524 7.63 40.81 16.49
C PRO A 524 6.51 40.43 15.52
N MET A 525 6.86 40.12 14.29
CA MET A 525 6.00 39.40 13.35
C MET A 525 6.50 37.96 13.32
N VAL A 526 5.87 37.05 14.03
CA VAL A 526 6.24 35.62 14.03
C VAL A 526 5.04 34.86 13.50
N LEU A 527 5.13 34.49 12.22
CA LEU A 527 4.06 33.84 11.46
C LEU A 527 2.75 34.65 11.44
N GLN A 528 2.85 35.98 11.45
CA GLN A 528 1.69 36.87 11.45
C GLN A 528 1.80 38.00 10.43
N ALA A 529 0.64 38.58 10.11
CA ALA A 529 0.54 39.78 9.29
C ALA A 529 0.92 41.04 10.10
N LYS A 530 1.11 42.14 9.38
CA LYS A 530 1.22 43.46 10.01
C LYS A 530 -0.09 43.80 10.73
N LYS A 531 0.01 44.43 11.92
CA LYS A 531 -1.14 44.94 12.68
C LYS A 531 -1.91 46.01 11.88
N ASP A 532 -1.18 46.88 11.18
CA ASP A 532 -1.74 47.91 10.31
C ASP A 532 -1.02 47.93 8.95
N SER A 533 -1.72 48.35 7.88
CA SER A 533 -1.12 48.43 6.54
C SER A 533 -0.01 49.50 6.49
N ALA A 534 -0.15 50.55 7.29
CA ALA A 534 0.82 51.64 7.44
C ALA A 534 2.07 51.27 8.24
N ASP A 535 2.10 50.10 8.90
CA ASP A 535 3.26 49.66 9.67
C ASP A 535 4.48 49.38 8.78
N ILE A 536 5.66 49.71 9.31
CA ILE A 536 6.94 49.63 8.62
C ILE A 536 7.66 48.35 9.07
N VAL A 537 8.13 47.55 8.12
CA VAL A 537 8.90 46.33 8.43
C VAL A 537 10.37 46.70 8.54
N LEU A 538 10.94 46.64 9.75
CA LEU A 538 12.38 46.89 9.95
C LEU A 538 13.22 45.83 9.23
N ILE A 539 12.83 44.58 9.43
CA ILE A 539 13.51 43.42 8.86
C ILE A 539 12.53 42.25 8.79
N GLN A 540 12.66 41.46 7.75
CA GLN A 540 12.00 40.16 7.62
C GLN A 540 12.95 39.18 6.95
N ALA A 541 12.76 37.90 7.24
CA ALA A 541 13.45 36.80 6.59
C ALA A 541 12.50 35.96 5.74
N SER A 542 13.06 35.30 4.71
CA SER A 542 12.37 34.39 3.81
C SER A 542 13.31 33.25 3.39
N GLY A 543 12.73 32.15 2.91
CA GLY A 543 13.39 30.89 2.61
C GLY A 543 12.65 29.73 3.29
N GLN A 544 13.19 29.26 4.41
CA GLN A 544 12.66 28.15 5.20
C GLN A 544 12.64 28.53 6.67
N ILE A 545 11.66 28.02 7.42
CA ILE A 545 11.67 28.00 8.88
C ILE A 545 12.17 26.63 9.36
N ASP A 546 13.14 26.64 10.26
CA ASP A 546 13.62 25.47 10.99
C ASP A 546 13.69 25.74 12.50
N TYR A 547 14.00 24.69 13.26
CA TYR A 547 14.21 24.80 14.70
C TYR A 547 15.60 24.30 15.10
N ASP A 548 16.36 25.18 15.75
CA ASP A 548 17.68 24.91 16.32
C ASP A 548 17.51 24.34 17.73
N VAL A 549 17.68 23.02 17.87
CA VAL A 549 17.48 22.28 19.12
C VAL A 549 18.46 22.73 20.19
N ASP A 550 19.72 22.91 19.83
CA ASP A 550 20.80 23.25 20.78
C ASP A 550 20.62 24.65 21.37
N LYS A 551 20.04 25.58 20.58
CA LYS A 551 19.85 26.97 21.00
C LYS A 551 18.42 27.30 21.43
N ASN A 552 17.48 26.37 21.27
CA ASN A 552 16.05 26.56 21.53
C ASN A 552 15.50 27.78 20.76
N MET A 553 15.70 27.78 19.43
CA MET A 553 15.29 28.90 18.57
C MET A 553 14.62 28.47 17.27
N PHE A 554 13.52 29.13 16.92
CA PHE A 554 12.97 29.10 15.56
C PHE A 554 13.76 30.06 14.68
N ARG A 555 14.21 29.64 13.51
CA ARG A 555 15.02 30.46 12.60
C ARG A 555 14.39 30.48 11.22
N VAL A 556 14.40 31.65 10.58
CA VAL A 556 13.96 31.82 9.20
C VAL A 556 15.08 32.45 8.39
N SER A 557 15.43 31.79 7.29
CA SER A 557 16.32 32.31 6.23
C SER A 557 16.36 31.35 5.04
N SER A 558 17.11 31.69 3.98
CA SER A 558 17.45 30.74 2.92
C SER A 558 18.13 29.47 3.45
N ALA A 559 17.93 28.35 2.76
CA ALA A 559 18.58 27.09 3.09
C ALA A 559 20.12 27.19 3.11
N ARG A 560 20.71 28.05 2.27
CA ARG A 560 22.17 28.28 2.24
C ARG A 560 22.66 29.03 3.47
N ARG A 561 21.88 29.98 3.99
CA ARG A 561 22.19 30.67 5.25
C ARG A 561 22.15 29.69 6.42
N LEU A 562 21.08 28.91 6.53
CA LEU A 562 20.84 28.01 7.65
C LEU A 562 21.87 26.86 7.71
N LYS A 563 22.25 26.30 6.56
CA LYS A 563 23.20 25.18 6.48
C LYS A 563 24.67 25.59 6.38
N ASN A 564 24.98 26.62 5.58
CA ASN A 564 26.35 26.96 5.19
C ASN A 564 26.83 28.33 5.72
N GLY A 565 25.99 29.06 6.47
CA GLY A 565 26.38 30.33 7.08
C GLY A 565 26.58 31.50 6.11
N VAL A 566 26.11 31.42 4.85
CA VAL A 566 26.28 32.48 3.84
C VAL A 566 25.54 33.75 4.26
N LEU A 567 26.22 34.90 4.43
CA LEU A 567 25.67 36.11 5.05
C LEU A 567 24.78 36.99 4.16
N THR A 568 24.54 36.60 2.91
CA THR A 568 23.81 37.41 1.92
C THR A 568 22.34 37.61 2.27
N ASP A 569 21.69 36.58 2.79
CA ASP A 569 20.25 36.59 3.08
C ASP A 569 19.98 37.05 4.52
N ASN A 570 18.80 37.62 4.76
CA ASN A 570 18.37 38.01 6.10
C ASN A 570 18.10 36.77 6.95
N LEU A 571 18.61 36.78 8.18
CA LEU A 571 18.31 35.77 9.20
C LEU A 571 17.50 36.44 10.31
N VAL A 572 16.37 35.83 10.67
CA VAL A 572 15.61 36.20 11.86
C VAL A 572 15.38 34.95 12.69
N ALA A 573 15.62 35.04 14.00
CA ALA A 573 15.47 33.95 14.93
C ALA A 573 14.70 34.39 16.18
N LEU A 574 13.79 33.55 16.66
CA LEU A 574 13.09 33.70 17.93
C LEU A 574 13.66 32.71 18.93
N ASN A 575 14.30 33.20 19.99
CA ASN A 575 14.70 32.38 21.12
C ASN A 575 13.50 32.21 22.08
N ASN A 576 13.01 30.99 22.21
CA ASN A 576 11.77 30.70 22.95
C ASN A 576 11.97 30.75 24.47
N GLU A 577 13.19 30.48 24.95
CA GLU A 577 13.50 30.51 26.40
C GLU A 577 13.58 31.93 26.95
N ARG A 578 14.19 32.86 26.19
CA ARG A 578 14.46 34.23 26.64
C ARG A 578 13.49 35.27 26.07
N CYS A 579 12.60 34.86 25.17
CA CYS A 579 11.69 35.73 24.44
C CYS A 579 12.39 36.91 23.76
N ILE A 580 13.41 36.57 22.96
CA ILE A 580 14.23 37.51 22.21
C ILE A 580 14.10 37.20 20.73
N LEU A 581 13.64 38.18 19.96
CA LEU A 581 13.71 38.14 18.51
C LEU A 581 15.00 38.84 18.05
N GLU A 582 15.88 38.11 17.40
CA GLU A 582 17.18 38.61 16.97
C GLU A 582 17.52 38.16 15.56
N GLY A 583 18.48 38.83 14.94
CA GLY A 583 18.85 38.49 13.58
C GLY A 583 19.79 39.49 12.95
N ASP A 584 20.08 39.24 11.68
CA ASP A 584 20.96 40.05 10.87
C ASP A 584 20.40 40.24 9.46
N GLY A 585 20.56 41.44 8.92
CA GLY A 585 19.94 41.77 7.64
C GLY A 585 20.18 43.18 7.15
N ILE A 586 19.59 43.47 6.00
CA ILE A 586 19.32 44.83 5.57
C ILE A 586 18.20 45.38 6.46
N LEU A 587 18.42 46.56 7.03
CA LEU A 587 17.50 47.18 7.99
C LEU A 587 16.79 48.36 7.35
N ASP A 588 15.46 48.33 7.31
CA ASP A 588 14.64 49.47 6.96
C ASP A 588 14.27 50.27 8.22
N LEU A 589 15.08 51.28 8.53
CA LEU A 589 14.85 52.19 9.66
C LEU A 589 13.57 53.04 9.51
N GLY A 590 12.83 52.94 8.39
CA GLY A 590 11.57 53.65 8.16
C GLY A 590 11.77 55.14 7.93
N LEU A 591 12.92 55.53 7.38
CA LEU A 591 13.29 56.92 7.19
C LEU A 591 12.87 57.40 5.81
N ASN A 592 12.01 58.41 5.80
CA ASN A 592 11.62 59.13 4.60
C ASN A 592 12.38 60.45 4.52
N PHE A 593 13.39 60.48 3.67
CA PHE A 593 14.15 61.67 3.30
C PHE A 593 14.04 61.89 1.79
N ASN A 594 13.91 63.14 1.37
CA ASN A 594 13.65 63.45 -0.03
C ASN A 594 14.92 63.27 -0.90
N VAL A 595 16.01 63.96 -0.54
CA VAL A 595 17.28 63.94 -1.29
C VAL A 595 18.37 63.10 -0.61
N LEU A 596 18.37 63.07 0.73
CA LEU A 596 19.37 62.31 1.48
C LEU A 596 19.10 60.81 1.31
N LYS A 597 20.08 60.09 0.75
CA LYS A 597 20.01 58.63 0.64
C LYS A 597 20.70 57.99 1.83
N TRP A 598 20.17 56.86 2.28
CA TRP A 598 20.74 56.10 3.37
C TRP A 598 20.66 54.60 3.07
N ASN A 599 21.57 53.85 3.66
CA ASN A 599 21.52 52.38 3.66
C ASN A 599 21.98 51.88 5.02
N ALA A 600 21.26 50.91 5.57
CA ALA A 600 21.61 50.27 6.83
C ALA A 600 21.62 48.75 6.68
N ALA A 601 22.66 48.09 7.21
CA ALA A 601 22.67 46.65 7.42
C ALA A 601 23.45 46.33 8.69
N GLY A 602 22.98 45.33 9.42
CA GLY A 602 23.53 45.00 10.73
C GLY A 602 22.70 43.96 11.44
N THR A 603 22.79 43.96 12.77
CA THR A 603 22.04 43.08 13.65
C THR A 603 20.98 43.86 14.42
N PHE A 604 19.92 43.17 14.78
CA PHE A 604 18.90 43.69 15.69
C PHE A 604 18.64 42.69 16.81
N ARG A 605 18.19 43.21 17.94
CA ARG A 605 17.73 42.42 19.08
C ARG A 605 16.53 43.12 19.70
N HIS A 606 15.39 42.44 19.68
CA HIS A 606 14.16 42.89 20.28
C HIS A 606 13.82 41.97 21.46
N LEU A 607 13.87 42.53 22.66
CA LEU A 607 13.38 41.88 23.87
C LEU A 607 11.86 42.04 23.86
N ILE A 608 11.11 40.93 23.88
CA ILE A 608 9.64 40.98 23.95
C ILE A 608 9.21 41.31 25.39
N ILE A 609 9.96 40.80 26.38
CA ILE A 609 9.69 40.99 27.81
C ILE A 609 11.02 41.30 28.56
N PRO A 610 11.22 42.50 29.12
CA PRO A 610 10.47 43.74 28.87
C PRO A 610 10.74 44.29 27.46
N ASP A 611 9.73 44.91 26.84
CA ASP A 611 9.80 45.47 25.48
C ASP A 611 10.98 46.45 25.32
N SER A 612 11.94 46.11 24.45
CA SER A 612 13.06 46.98 24.10
C SER A 612 13.71 46.54 22.78
N THR A 613 13.99 47.50 21.90
CA THR A 613 14.65 47.25 20.61
C THR A 613 16.03 47.88 20.53
N TYR A 614 17.02 47.06 20.22
CA TYR A 614 18.42 47.42 20.00
C TYR A 614 18.82 47.08 18.57
N ILE A 615 19.58 47.98 17.93
CA ILE A 615 20.11 47.80 16.58
C ILE A 615 21.60 48.13 16.62
N ASN A 616 22.42 47.25 16.07
CA ASN A 616 23.82 47.55 15.79
C ASN A 616 23.99 47.50 14.27
N THR A 617 24.37 48.63 13.66
CA THR A 617 24.32 48.76 12.21
C THR A 617 25.54 49.47 11.65
N VAL A 618 25.88 49.13 10.41
CA VAL A 618 26.58 50.03 9.50
C VAL A 618 25.53 50.96 8.92
N LEU A 619 25.73 52.28 9.01
CA LEU A 619 24.84 53.30 8.45
C LEU A 619 25.63 54.16 7.45
N SER A 620 25.24 54.06 6.18
CA SER A 620 25.77 54.90 5.12
C SER A 620 24.80 56.05 4.84
N LEU A 621 25.30 57.29 4.82
CA LEU A 621 24.54 58.48 4.48
C LEU A 621 25.18 59.15 3.25
N ALA A 622 24.37 59.43 2.23
CA ALA A 622 24.76 60.18 1.05
C ALA A 622 23.91 61.45 0.95
N PHE A 623 24.56 62.60 1.10
CA PHE A 623 23.96 63.93 1.04
C PHE A 623 24.93 64.94 0.44
N HIS A 624 24.40 66.01 -0.14
CA HIS A 624 25.19 67.05 -0.78
C HIS A 624 25.84 67.99 0.24
N MET A 625 27.14 68.22 0.10
CA MET A 625 27.90 69.13 0.95
C MET A 625 29.20 69.55 0.27
N ASP A 626 29.79 70.64 0.74
CA ASP A 626 31.11 71.08 0.29
C ASP A 626 32.21 70.08 0.64
N MET A 627 32.87 69.55 -0.39
CA MET A 627 33.94 68.55 -0.25
C MET A 627 35.15 69.10 0.51
N TYR A 628 35.44 70.41 0.40
CA TYR A 628 36.56 71.00 1.12
C TYR A 628 36.30 71.00 2.63
N ALA A 629 35.13 71.44 3.08
CA ALA A 629 34.71 71.32 4.49
C ALA A 629 34.68 69.86 4.99
N LEU A 630 34.18 68.91 4.19
CA LEU A 630 34.21 67.49 4.57
C LEU A 630 35.64 66.95 4.72
N ASN A 631 36.56 67.36 3.85
CA ASN A 631 37.98 66.98 3.96
C ASN A 631 38.63 67.57 5.21
N MET A 632 38.30 68.82 5.59
CA MET A 632 38.77 69.40 6.86
C MET A 632 38.31 68.56 8.06
N MET A 633 37.04 68.13 8.06
CA MET A 633 36.52 67.23 9.09
C MET A 633 37.24 65.88 9.07
N ALA A 634 37.44 65.27 7.90
CA ALA A 634 38.14 64.00 7.73
C ALA A 634 39.58 64.06 8.26
N ASP A 635 40.34 65.10 7.90
CA ASP A 635 41.72 65.29 8.34
C ASP A 635 41.81 65.47 9.86
N SER A 636 40.91 66.25 10.46
CA SER A 636 40.85 66.43 11.93
C SER A 636 40.65 65.10 12.68
N LEU A 637 39.79 64.23 12.14
CA LEU A 637 39.53 62.91 12.70
C LEU A 637 40.72 61.98 12.49
N ARG A 638 41.36 61.99 11.32
CA ARG A 638 42.52 61.14 11.01
C ARG A 638 43.74 61.44 11.88
N ILE A 639 43.97 62.70 12.25
CA ILE A 639 45.10 63.07 13.13
C ILE A 639 44.79 62.97 14.64
N SER A 640 43.52 62.75 15.02
CA SER A 640 43.13 62.62 16.44
C SER A 640 43.74 61.40 17.14
N TYR A 641 43.77 61.40 18.47
CA TYR A 641 44.21 60.23 19.28
C TYR A 641 43.08 59.26 19.62
N ALA A 642 41.95 59.32 18.90
CA ALA A 642 40.79 58.47 19.17
C ALA A 642 41.06 56.99 18.81
N ASP A 643 40.38 56.07 19.50
CA ASP A 643 40.59 54.63 19.34
C ASP A 643 40.32 54.18 17.90
N ASN A 644 41.20 53.34 17.36
CA ASN A 644 41.04 52.81 16.00
C ASN A 644 39.95 51.73 15.92
N ILE A 645 39.34 51.63 14.75
CA ILE A 645 38.36 50.61 14.37
C ILE A 645 39.00 49.69 13.36
N ASP A 646 38.95 48.40 13.63
CA ASP A 646 39.21 47.41 12.60
C ASP A 646 37.92 47.17 11.78
N VAL A 647 37.84 47.81 10.62
CA VAL A 647 36.70 47.66 9.70
C VAL A 647 36.72 46.32 8.96
N SER A 648 37.81 45.53 9.04
CA SER A 648 37.84 44.19 8.44
C SER A 648 37.09 43.15 9.28
N THR A 649 36.79 43.49 10.54
CA THR A 649 36.04 42.66 11.49
C THR A 649 34.71 43.31 11.87
N GLY A 650 33.86 42.61 12.62
CA GLY A 650 32.56 43.13 13.07
C GLY A 650 31.46 43.16 12.00
N LEU A 651 30.68 44.25 11.94
CA LEU A 651 29.47 44.35 11.09
C LEU A 651 29.75 44.77 9.64
N PHE A 652 30.93 45.31 9.34
CA PHE A 652 31.23 45.80 8.00
C PHE A 652 31.33 44.68 6.95
N PRO A 653 31.97 43.52 7.22
CA PRO A 653 31.90 42.35 6.33
C PRO A 653 30.47 41.90 6.02
N LEU A 654 29.59 41.88 7.03
CA LEU A 654 28.17 41.57 6.87
C LEU A 654 27.49 42.56 5.93
N TYR A 655 27.70 43.86 6.16
CA TYR A 655 27.16 44.93 5.31
C TYR A 655 27.63 44.78 3.86
N LEU A 656 28.92 44.54 3.62
CA LEU A 656 29.47 44.33 2.28
C LEU A 656 28.79 43.13 1.60
N GLN A 657 28.72 41.97 2.27
CA GLN A 657 28.13 40.77 1.68
C GLN A 657 26.65 40.95 1.31
N LYS A 658 25.86 41.65 2.15
CA LYS A 658 24.45 41.93 1.84
C LYS A 658 24.26 42.97 0.72
N ARG A 659 25.17 43.93 0.58
CA ARG A 659 25.03 45.03 -0.40
C ARG A 659 25.57 44.70 -1.79
N MET A 660 26.58 43.84 -1.89
CA MET A 660 27.28 43.58 -3.15
C MET A 660 27.55 42.11 -3.44
N GLY A 661 27.11 41.19 -2.57
CA GLY A 661 27.29 39.76 -2.72
C GLY A 661 28.69 39.27 -2.32
N PRO A 662 28.88 37.95 -2.19
CA PRO A 662 30.06 37.37 -1.53
C PRO A 662 31.34 37.56 -2.34
N GLN A 663 31.29 37.46 -3.68
CA GLN A 663 32.48 37.61 -4.53
C GLN A 663 33.06 39.03 -4.45
N ARG A 664 32.23 40.04 -4.73
CA ARG A 664 32.67 41.46 -4.70
C ARG A 664 33.00 41.93 -3.28
N ALA A 665 32.27 41.46 -2.28
CA ALA A 665 32.62 41.72 -0.88
C ALA A 665 34.00 41.15 -0.55
N SER A 666 34.37 39.95 -1.04
CA SER A 666 35.69 39.36 -0.82
C SER A 666 36.83 40.18 -1.43
N GLU A 667 36.62 40.75 -2.62
CA GLU A 667 37.59 41.67 -3.24
C GLU A 667 37.81 42.91 -2.38
N VAL A 668 36.72 43.54 -1.92
CA VAL A 668 36.78 44.72 -1.05
C VAL A 668 37.41 44.39 0.31
N MET A 669 37.07 43.25 0.91
CA MET A 669 37.68 42.80 2.17
C MET A 669 39.18 42.54 2.03
N THR A 670 39.63 42.04 0.87
CA THR A 670 41.06 41.85 0.56
C THR A 670 41.77 43.21 0.49
N ASP A 671 41.18 44.20 -0.19
CA ASP A 671 41.73 45.56 -0.24
C ASP A 671 41.83 46.19 1.16
N LEU A 672 40.79 46.05 1.98
CA LEU A 672 40.77 46.54 3.36
C LEU A 672 41.86 45.89 4.21
N SER A 673 42.08 44.58 4.05
CA SER A 673 43.10 43.84 4.79
C SER A 673 44.53 44.21 4.37
N LEU A 674 44.74 44.48 3.08
CA LEU A 674 46.07 44.82 2.54
C LEU A 674 46.44 46.30 2.71
N TYR A 675 45.48 47.21 2.61
CA TYR A 675 45.73 48.66 2.52
C TYR A 675 45.07 49.48 3.62
N GLY A 676 44.23 48.87 4.47
CA GLY A 676 43.43 49.57 5.49
C GLY A 676 42.30 50.44 4.92
N GLN A 677 42.12 50.46 3.60
CA GLN A 677 41.12 51.25 2.89
C GLN A 677 40.77 50.62 1.54
N MET A 678 39.61 51.00 1.00
CA MET A 678 39.20 50.59 -0.34
C MET A 678 40.03 51.32 -1.40
N ARG A 679 40.56 50.60 -2.40
CA ARG A 679 41.28 51.25 -3.54
C ARG A 679 40.36 52.11 -4.40
N LYS A 680 39.14 51.63 -4.60
CA LYS A 680 38.07 52.35 -5.31
C LYS A 680 36.75 52.05 -4.62
N ILE A 681 36.03 53.10 -4.24
CA ILE A 681 34.70 52.95 -3.61
C ILE A 681 33.70 52.53 -4.70
N PRO A 682 33.07 51.36 -4.59
CA PRO A 682 32.05 50.92 -5.54
C PRO A 682 30.82 51.82 -5.49
N VAL A 683 30.10 51.97 -6.60
CA VAL A 683 28.94 52.85 -6.72
C VAL A 683 27.84 52.48 -5.71
N GLU A 684 27.70 51.19 -5.41
CA GLU A 684 26.75 50.64 -4.44
C GLU A 684 27.04 51.08 -3.00
N LEU A 685 28.27 51.53 -2.73
CA LEU A 685 28.73 52.04 -1.44
C LEU A 685 28.93 53.55 -1.44
N ALA A 686 28.47 54.28 -2.47
CA ALA A 686 28.61 55.73 -2.52
C ALA A 686 28.00 56.39 -1.26
N HIS A 687 28.79 57.21 -0.59
CA HIS A 687 28.44 57.83 0.69
C HIS A 687 29.14 59.18 0.84
N THR A 688 28.56 60.04 1.67
CA THR A 688 29.20 61.24 2.21
C THR A 688 29.86 60.92 3.53
N ILE A 689 29.14 60.19 4.41
CA ILE A 689 29.65 59.69 5.69
C ILE A 689 29.16 58.25 5.87
N MET A 690 30.03 57.37 6.36
CA MET A 690 29.71 55.99 6.70
C MET A 690 30.11 55.69 8.14
N PHE A 691 29.12 55.29 8.94
CA PHE A 691 29.30 54.78 10.29
C PHE A 691 29.38 53.25 10.23
N THR A 692 30.46 52.66 10.72
CA THR A 692 30.74 51.21 10.59
C THR A 692 30.38 50.41 11.84
N ASP A 693 30.25 51.07 12.99
CA ASP A 693 29.65 50.52 14.21
C ASP A 693 28.80 51.59 14.88
N LEU A 694 27.49 51.52 14.66
CA LEU A 694 26.50 52.41 15.27
C LEU A 694 25.50 51.59 16.06
N LYS A 695 25.53 51.76 17.39
CA LYS A 695 24.62 51.11 18.33
C LYS A 695 23.48 52.04 18.66
N LEU A 696 22.25 51.59 18.42
CA LEU A 696 21.02 52.34 18.53
C LEU A 696 20.02 51.64 19.45
N LYS A 697 19.32 52.40 20.28
CA LYS A 697 18.18 51.96 21.08
C LYS A 697 16.94 52.72 20.64
N TRP A 698 15.83 52.03 20.44
CA TRP A 698 14.56 52.69 20.15
C TRP A 698 14.03 53.41 21.40
N ASP A 699 13.66 54.68 21.26
CA ASP A 699 12.90 55.41 22.27
C ASP A 699 11.48 55.72 21.75
N PRO A 700 10.43 55.18 22.38
CA PRO A 700 9.05 55.36 21.92
C PRO A 700 8.47 56.74 22.26
N LYS A 701 9.03 57.44 23.27
CA LYS A 701 8.56 58.77 23.67
C LYS A 701 8.91 59.82 22.63
N THR A 702 10.15 59.78 22.13
CA THR A 702 10.64 60.69 21.09
C THR A 702 10.48 60.13 19.67
N ARG A 703 10.00 58.88 19.53
CA ARG A 703 9.86 58.16 18.24
C ARG A 703 11.16 58.18 17.43
N SER A 704 12.26 57.83 18.08
CA SER A 704 13.57 57.91 17.45
C SER A 704 14.52 56.83 17.92
N TYR A 705 15.46 56.47 17.05
CA TYR A 705 16.64 55.70 17.43
C TYR A 705 17.66 56.62 18.08
N LEU A 706 18.11 56.27 19.29
CA LEU A 706 19.12 57.00 20.05
C LEU A 706 20.41 56.19 20.09
N SER A 707 21.54 56.81 19.75
CA SER A 707 22.83 56.12 19.89
C SER A 707 23.24 55.94 21.34
N TYR A 708 23.95 54.87 21.62
CA TYR A 708 24.59 54.63 22.92
C TYR A 708 26.01 54.08 22.73
N GLY A 709 26.91 54.45 23.64
CA GLY A 709 28.34 54.14 23.50
C GLY A 709 29.04 54.98 22.43
N LYS A 710 30.27 54.60 22.09
CA LYS A 710 31.08 55.29 21.07
C LYS A 710 30.51 55.05 19.67
N ILE A 711 30.63 56.06 18.80
CA ILE A 711 30.19 56.00 17.40
C ILE A 711 31.40 55.66 16.52
N GLY A 712 31.29 54.58 15.75
CA GLY A 712 32.35 54.18 14.84
C GLY A 712 32.23 54.82 13.47
N ILE A 713 33.23 55.62 13.08
CA ILE A 713 33.29 56.31 11.78
C ILE A 713 34.27 55.56 10.88
N GLY A 714 33.77 54.98 9.78
CA GLY A 714 34.59 54.29 8.79
C GLY A 714 35.12 55.25 7.73
N TYR A 715 34.23 56.04 7.12
CA TYR A 715 34.59 56.90 5.99
C TYR A 715 33.90 58.26 6.04
N ILE A 716 34.60 59.30 5.57
CA ILE A 716 34.08 60.65 5.31
C ILE A 716 34.64 61.12 3.96
N ALA A 717 33.78 61.60 3.06
CA ALA A 717 34.18 62.10 1.74
C ALA A 717 35.09 61.13 0.94
N GLY A 718 34.92 59.82 1.16
CA GLY A 718 35.72 58.77 0.55
C GLY A 718 37.09 58.52 1.20
N MET A 719 37.47 59.28 2.23
CA MET A 719 38.67 59.03 3.03
C MET A 719 38.38 58.04 4.17
N ALA A 720 39.26 57.07 4.35
CA ALA A 720 39.19 56.15 5.48
C ALA A 720 39.56 56.88 6.79
N ILE A 721 38.65 56.83 7.76
CA ILE A 721 38.79 57.40 9.10
C ILE A 721 39.10 56.30 10.12
N ASN A 722 38.26 55.26 10.14
CA ASN A 722 38.36 54.07 10.98
C ASN A 722 38.62 54.40 12.47
N LYS A 723 37.82 55.28 13.07
CA LYS A 723 37.96 55.69 14.48
C LYS A 723 36.65 55.74 15.25
N TYR A 724 36.72 55.43 16.54
CA TYR A 724 35.64 55.63 17.48
C TYR A 724 35.69 57.04 18.04
N VAL A 725 34.54 57.71 18.08
CA VAL A 725 34.39 59.01 18.73
C VAL A 725 33.27 58.97 19.76
N ASP A 726 33.41 59.79 20.80
CA ASP A 726 32.28 60.07 21.68
C ASP A 726 31.28 60.94 20.94
N GLY A 727 29.99 60.75 21.21
CA GLY A 727 28.97 61.50 20.49
C GLY A 727 27.56 60.99 20.73
N TYR A 728 26.64 61.68 20.09
CA TYR A 728 25.22 61.35 20.13
C TYR A 728 24.65 61.40 18.72
N MET A 729 23.78 60.44 18.40
CA MET A 729 22.96 60.43 17.20
C MET A 729 21.50 60.18 17.58
N GLN A 730 20.62 60.98 17.00
CA GLN A 730 19.18 60.80 17.07
C GLN A 730 18.65 60.68 15.65
N ILE A 731 17.95 59.59 15.36
CA ILE A 731 17.28 59.34 14.08
C ILE A 731 15.78 59.34 14.33
N GLU A 732 15.10 60.43 14.01
CA GLU A 732 13.67 60.64 14.22
C GLU A 732 12.84 60.07 13.06
N MET A 733 11.91 59.18 13.38
CA MET A 733 10.90 58.72 12.42
C MET A 733 9.76 59.75 12.35
N GLY A 734 9.44 60.24 11.16
CA GLY A 734 8.42 61.26 10.97
C GLY A 734 7.51 60.99 9.77
N ARG A 735 6.19 61.10 9.97
CA ARG A 735 5.18 60.94 8.91
C ARG A 735 5.32 61.96 7.78
N THR A 736 5.70 63.19 8.10
CA THR A 736 5.86 64.30 7.15
C THR A 736 7.33 64.66 6.89
N GLY A 737 8.25 63.75 7.21
CA GLY A 737 9.68 63.93 7.04
C GLY A 737 10.46 63.42 8.25
N SER A 738 11.43 62.55 7.99
CA SER A 738 12.33 62.02 9.02
C SER A 738 13.42 63.05 9.36
N GLY A 739 14.00 62.93 10.54
CA GLY A 739 15.10 63.78 11.00
C GLY A 739 16.32 62.95 11.35
N ILE A 740 17.53 63.46 11.06
CA ILE A 740 18.77 62.85 11.56
C ILE A 740 19.67 63.95 12.13
N HIS A 741 20.07 63.76 13.38
CA HIS A 741 20.87 64.70 14.14
C HIS A 741 22.04 63.95 14.75
N PHE A 742 23.26 64.43 14.55
CA PHE A 742 24.42 63.83 15.18
C PHE A 742 25.46 64.86 15.61
N PHE A 743 26.06 64.59 16.76
CA PHE A 743 27.14 65.34 17.37
C PHE A 743 28.32 64.39 17.56
N LEU A 744 29.47 64.74 16.99
CA LEU A 744 30.68 63.95 17.01
C LEU A 744 31.77 64.74 17.73
N LYS A 745 32.25 64.21 18.85
CA LYS A 745 33.31 64.79 19.67
C LYS A 745 34.64 64.12 19.34
N VAL A 746 35.48 64.82 18.60
CA VAL A 746 36.82 64.34 18.19
C VAL A 746 37.83 64.48 19.33
N SER A 747 37.74 65.58 20.07
CA SER A 747 38.48 65.88 21.30
C SER A 747 37.65 66.83 22.18
N ASP A 748 38.16 67.23 23.35
CA ASP A 748 37.45 68.18 24.22
C ASP A 748 37.18 69.54 23.55
N ASP A 749 38.08 69.98 22.67
CA ASP A 749 37.97 71.26 21.97
C ASP A 749 37.46 71.14 20.52
N GLN A 750 37.41 69.92 19.97
CA GLN A 750 37.08 69.69 18.55
C GLN A 750 35.85 68.81 18.38
N TRP A 751 34.77 69.38 17.83
CA TRP A 751 33.51 68.69 17.62
C TRP A 751 32.79 69.17 16.34
N TYR A 752 31.90 68.31 15.84
CA TYR A 752 31.07 68.59 14.67
C TYR A 752 29.61 68.24 14.95
N PHE A 753 28.69 69.12 14.56
CA PHE A 753 27.25 68.94 14.72
C PHE A 753 26.55 69.04 13.38
N PHE A 754 25.71 68.05 13.10
CA PHE A 754 24.87 67.96 11.91
C PHE A 754 23.41 67.75 12.32
N SER A 755 22.51 68.43 11.62
CA SER A 755 21.07 68.34 11.86
C SER A 755 20.33 68.46 10.54
N TYR A 756 19.81 67.34 10.04
CA TYR A 756 18.98 67.28 8.84
C TYR A 756 17.50 67.11 9.18
N LYS A 757 16.64 67.95 8.59
CA LYS A 757 15.17 67.80 8.64
C LYS A 757 14.52 68.59 7.51
N HIS A 758 13.50 68.01 6.86
CA HIS A 758 12.74 68.65 5.77
C HIS A 758 13.61 69.29 4.67
N GLY A 759 14.61 68.55 4.16
CA GLY A 759 15.49 69.04 3.11
C GLY A 759 16.64 69.95 3.59
N ILE A 760 16.62 70.45 4.82
CA ILE A 760 17.64 71.39 5.31
C ILE A 760 18.67 70.64 6.17
N MET A 761 19.93 70.63 5.71
CA MET A 761 21.10 70.15 6.46
C MET A 761 21.78 71.31 7.18
N GLN A 762 21.65 71.40 8.50
CA GLN A 762 22.35 72.41 9.28
C GLN A 762 23.64 71.85 9.87
N VAL A 763 24.76 72.56 9.68
CA VAL A 763 26.08 72.10 10.15
C VAL A 763 26.80 73.20 10.92
N ILE A 764 27.49 72.85 12.00
CA ILE A 764 28.40 73.75 12.73
C ILE A 764 29.48 72.91 13.44
N SER A 765 30.68 73.47 13.58
CA SER A 765 31.80 72.87 14.31
C SER A 765 32.33 73.84 15.39
N SER A 766 33.17 73.36 16.31
CA SER A 766 34.06 74.26 17.07
C SER A 766 35.18 74.87 16.23
N ASP A 767 35.45 74.32 15.04
CA ASP A 767 36.44 74.87 14.10
C ASP A 767 35.86 76.08 13.34
N ASN A 768 36.42 77.26 13.60
CA ASN A 768 36.01 78.51 12.95
C ASN A 768 36.27 78.49 11.44
N ALA A 769 37.36 77.87 10.98
CA ALA A 769 37.69 77.82 9.55
C ALA A 769 36.66 76.97 8.78
N PHE A 770 36.24 75.85 9.38
CA PHE A 770 35.14 75.02 8.85
C PHE A 770 33.83 75.83 8.76
N ASN A 771 33.49 76.59 9.81
CA ASN A 771 32.26 77.38 9.85
C ASN A 771 32.29 78.53 8.82
N GLU A 772 33.41 79.23 8.69
CA GLU A 772 33.59 80.30 7.70
C GLU A 772 33.50 79.77 6.27
N GLN A 773 34.07 78.59 6.00
CA GLN A 773 33.93 77.93 4.70
C GLN A 773 32.46 77.71 4.34
N ILE A 774 31.66 77.15 5.25
CA ILE A 774 30.23 76.92 4.99
C ILE A 774 29.46 78.23 4.83
N ALA A 775 29.77 79.25 5.64
CA ALA A 775 29.10 80.54 5.61
C ALA A 775 29.37 81.32 4.30
N ASN A 776 30.60 81.25 3.78
CA ASN A 776 31.04 82.02 2.61
C ASN A 776 30.70 81.35 1.26
N LEU A 777 30.18 80.12 1.26
CA LEU A 777 29.76 79.45 0.03
C LEU A 777 28.55 80.13 -0.61
N LYS A 778 28.62 80.34 -1.93
CA LYS A 778 27.50 80.83 -2.74
C LYS A 778 26.32 79.85 -2.67
N GLN A 779 25.10 80.38 -2.65
CA GLN A 779 23.86 79.59 -2.53
C GLN A 779 23.74 78.49 -3.60
N GLU A 780 24.14 78.75 -4.84
CA GLU A 780 24.14 77.76 -5.94
C GLU A 780 24.96 76.49 -5.63
N LYS A 781 25.99 76.60 -4.78
CA LYS A 781 26.79 75.44 -4.34
C LYS A 781 26.14 74.71 -3.16
N ARG A 782 25.18 75.34 -2.47
CA ARG A 782 24.54 74.82 -1.25
C ARG A 782 23.21 74.14 -1.49
N VAL A 783 22.52 74.52 -2.58
CA VAL A 783 21.16 74.09 -2.90
C VAL A 783 21.16 73.03 -4.00
N ILE A 784 20.31 72.01 -3.85
CA ILE A 784 19.91 71.06 -4.88
C ILE A 784 18.41 71.20 -5.12
N ASN A 785 18.00 71.13 -6.39
CA ASN A 785 16.60 71.24 -6.83
C ASN A 785 15.87 72.46 -6.24
N PRO A 786 16.36 73.70 -6.48
CA PRO A 786 15.82 74.91 -5.85
C PRO A 786 14.33 75.17 -6.14
N ASN A 787 13.79 74.58 -7.20
CA ASN A 787 12.41 74.78 -7.66
C ASN A 787 11.49 73.58 -7.37
N SER A 788 11.94 72.57 -6.62
CA SER A 788 11.14 71.38 -6.32
C SER A 788 10.57 71.45 -4.90
N ASP A 789 9.25 71.35 -4.76
CA ASP A 789 8.62 71.27 -3.43
C ASP A 789 8.85 69.91 -2.74
N THR A 790 9.14 68.87 -3.53
CA THR A 790 9.33 67.51 -3.02
C THR A 790 10.78 67.15 -2.84
N ASP A 791 11.71 67.67 -3.65
CA ASP A 791 13.11 67.23 -3.67
C ASP A 791 14.09 68.37 -3.35
N TYR A 792 13.63 69.42 -2.66
CA TYR A 792 14.47 70.50 -2.20
C TYR A 792 15.52 70.00 -1.20
N TYR A 793 16.76 70.45 -1.37
CA TYR A 793 17.82 70.27 -0.38
C TYR A 793 18.70 71.51 -0.29
N GLU A 794 19.01 71.95 0.93
CA GLU A 794 20.01 72.99 1.18
C GLU A 794 20.86 72.64 2.40
N PHE A 795 22.17 72.88 2.34
CA PHE A 795 22.99 72.90 3.54
C PHE A 795 23.32 74.34 3.99
N VAL A 796 23.19 74.60 5.29
CA VAL A 796 23.40 75.93 5.90
C VAL A 796 24.21 75.83 7.19
N ILE A 797 24.81 76.94 7.60
CA ILE A 797 25.45 77.04 8.92
C ILE A 797 24.40 76.98 10.04
N SER A 798 24.67 76.21 11.08
CA SER A 798 23.82 76.12 12.27
C SER A 798 24.23 77.16 13.34
N THR A 799 23.64 77.09 14.53
CA THR A 799 24.02 77.93 15.68
C THR A 799 24.59 77.09 16.80
N ARG A 800 25.55 77.65 17.56
CA ARG A 800 26.14 76.99 18.74
C ARG A 800 25.09 76.66 19.81
N ARG A 801 24.04 77.48 19.92
CA ARG A 801 22.92 77.21 20.82
C ARG A 801 22.22 75.90 20.46
N LYS A 802 21.96 75.66 19.17
CA LYS A 802 21.28 74.44 18.71
C LYS A 802 22.10 73.17 18.99
N SER A 803 23.42 73.22 18.84
CA SER A 803 24.28 72.06 19.17
C SER A 803 24.28 71.77 20.68
N VAL A 804 24.38 72.81 21.52
CA VAL A 804 24.30 72.67 22.99
C VAL A 804 22.95 72.12 23.44
N ASP A 805 21.85 72.62 22.87
CA ASP A 805 20.50 72.16 23.18
C ASP A 805 20.29 70.69 22.78
N PHE A 806 20.87 70.26 21.64
CA PHE A 806 20.86 68.86 21.24
C PHE A 806 21.63 67.96 22.22
N VAL A 807 22.86 68.33 22.59
CA VAL A 807 23.66 67.55 23.55
C VAL A 807 22.94 67.42 24.89
N ARG A 808 22.39 68.52 25.43
CA ARG A 808 21.60 68.49 26.67
C ARG A 808 20.39 67.58 26.57
N LYS A 809 19.66 67.60 25.45
CA LYS A 809 18.52 66.71 25.19
C LYS A 809 18.97 65.24 25.25
N MET A 810 20.08 64.91 24.60
CA MET A 810 20.59 63.54 24.56
C MET A 810 21.08 63.05 25.93
N GLU A 811 21.76 63.89 26.70
CA GLU A 811 22.15 63.59 28.10
C GLU A 811 20.95 63.32 29.00
N MET A 812 19.82 64.03 28.81
CA MET A 812 18.59 63.77 29.57
C MET A 812 17.92 62.44 29.17
N LEU A 813 17.94 62.11 27.88
CA LEU A 813 17.34 60.88 27.35
C LEU A 813 18.17 59.63 27.66
N THR A 814 19.48 59.76 27.85
CA THR A 814 20.39 58.64 28.14
C THR A 814 20.55 58.33 29.62
N ARG A 815 20.14 59.24 30.51
CA ARG A 815 20.17 59.05 31.98
C ARG A 815 18.94 58.31 32.54
N ASN A 816 17.87 58.18 31.73
CA ASN A 816 16.65 57.44 32.04
C ASN A 816 16.60 56.14 31.23
#